data_AF-A0AAV4Z8F0-F1
#
_entry.id   AF-A0AAV4Z8F0-F1
#
_cell.length_a   1.000
_cell.length_b   1.000
_cell.length_c   1.000
_cell.angle_alpha   90.00
_cell.angle_beta   90.00
_cell.angle_gamma   90.00
#
_symmetry.space_group_name_H-M   'P 1'
#
loop_
_entity.id
_entity.type
_entity.pdbx_description
1 polymer ?
#
loop_
_entity_poly.entity_id
_entity_poly.type
_entity_poly.pdbx_seq_one_letter_code
_entity_poly.pdbx_strand_id
1 'polypeptide(L)'
;MSLPPNPRAKASGAVSGGLRRGRVAGFLMGRGSLSTPGSNLARLPIALDPRGLSIIEGIRAACAFGTVILLHEFVAWPPLLIMALAANLTCFADIGGPMRSRLMVLAVFSVIGSLIWSLFGLLQPHGPALVVPLATLVIFCCSYARVWGVQEQTAGNVLVLVLAFALDRPLTGGEAVIAGAMVLAGGLWATVLALALWRLNPYRPTQRAVAEVWRRLALLSGDLEDLAASDEAGAAGFDDHARAHRRGVREAIELARGLIVDLARSRERVSDRTAQALIRLESAEQIFAALIALSDRIEADRNPNRQVRTRRLLRRLRPLLLVVARAIRDDTVLDLPRIERSIARAGRGFASDPALKSLAERILDRVRIGAKLSTPEGYRPGGTLLGSASLPLRQRMLGPLKANFTLASPNLRHAIRASTVTAPVLGLTLLWPGPFTHWLTITVVLTMQPFYAATWQRALERIGGTVLGGLFGALLASLATTTLALAALIFPLSIIGFAARQVSYAFFIACLTPLVVLLVEVMEPGHASWEVAGMRALFTLLGGLIAVASSLLLWPVWEPDQVRLELRKAVKAHADFARTVLSNRAEAERRGAAEAAARASGLALNSLEAALSRALQQPRAGRHPQVETAMVADATLRRIGARLSALRHAAEPKPALAEELAGDAGDEAEACRAWTLWITTTLARLAEDGGALPALPAHPALPRAESLVRLVTQVELLAETLRPQRSREAAAPAEAVPETARR
;
A
#
# COMPACT_ATOMS: atom_id res chain seq x y z
N MET A 1 30.40 -41.21 -50.44
CA MET A 1 30.46 -39.75 -50.25
C MET A 1 30.37 -39.48 -48.74
N SER A 2 31.54 -39.23 -48.13
CA SER A 2 31.81 -38.69 -46.78
C SER A 2 31.00 -39.20 -45.56
N LEU A 3 31.38 -40.38 -45.03
CA LEU A 3 32.11 -40.65 -43.76
C LEU A 3 32.22 -39.55 -42.64
N PRO A 4 32.49 -39.92 -41.36
CA PRO A 4 31.53 -39.77 -40.24
C PRO A 4 32.16 -39.11 -38.95
N PRO A 5 32.08 -39.58 -37.67
CA PRO A 5 31.89 -38.71 -36.48
C PRO A 5 33.07 -38.64 -35.45
N ASN A 6 32.98 -37.67 -34.51
CA ASN A 6 33.70 -37.52 -33.20
C ASN A 6 35.24 -37.28 -33.29
N PRO A 7 36.03 -36.81 -32.26
CA PRO A 7 35.82 -36.83 -30.80
C PRO A 7 36.45 -35.69 -29.90
N ARG A 8 36.18 -35.77 -28.57
CA ARG A 8 37.02 -35.43 -27.38
C ARG A 8 37.40 -33.97 -26.98
N ALA A 9 36.87 -33.58 -25.81
CA ALA A 9 37.54 -33.25 -24.53
C ALA A 9 38.69 -32.20 -24.38
N LYS A 10 38.48 -31.32 -23.38
CA LYS A 10 39.42 -30.63 -22.43
C LYS A 10 40.30 -29.45 -22.90
N ALA A 11 39.97 -28.25 -22.38
CA ALA A 11 40.85 -27.29 -21.66
C ALA A 11 40.00 -26.08 -21.23
N SER A 12 39.65 -25.88 -19.95
CA SER A 12 40.33 -25.02 -18.96
C SER A 12 40.90 -23.71 -19.52
N GLY A 13 40.35 -22.56 -19.10
CA GLY A 13 41.04 -21.28 -19.20
C GLY A 13 40.18 -20.02 -19.16
N ALA A 14 40.24 -19.31 -18.03
CA ALA A 14 40.18 -17.85 -17.89
C ALA A 14 38.87 -17.07 -18.11
N VAL A 15 38.30 -16.70 -16.96
CA VAL A 15 37.66 -15.42 -16.59
C VAL A 15 38.08 -14.23 -17.46
N SER A 16 37.13 -13.67 -18.22
CA SER A 16 36.81 -12.23 -18.28
C SER A 16 35.71 -12.03 -19.32
N GLY A 17 34.63 -11.33 -18.95
CA GLY A 17 33.49 -11.18 -19.86
C GLY A 17 32.48 -10.19 -19.31
N GLY A 18 32.68 -8.92 -19.63
CA GLY A 18 31.82 -7.81 -19.25
C GLY A 18 30.35 -8.08 -19.57
N LEU A 19 29.49 -7.71 -18.62
CA LEU A 19 28.04 -7.71 -18.75
C LEU A 19 27.61 -6.81 -19.92
N ARG A 20 27.41 -7.41 -21.10
CA ARG A 20 26.83 -6.74 -22.27
C ARG A 20 25.40 -6.27 -21.95
N ARG A 21 25.16 -4.98 -22.21
CA ARG A 21 23.89 -4.21 -22.17
C ARG A 21 22.66 -4.85 -22.87
N GLY A 22 22.78 -6.03 -23.47
CA GLY A 22 21.71 -6.67 -24.25
C GLY A 22 20.60 -7.35 -23.44
N ARG A 23 20.82 -7.71 -22.16
CA ARG A 23 19.80 -8.41 -21.34
C ARG A 23 18.70 -7.51 -20.79
N VAL A 24 18.87 -6.18 -20.79
CA VAL A 24 17.83 -5.25 -20.35
C VAL A 24 16.72 -5.10 -21.40
N ALA A 25 17.01 -5.37 -22.67
CA ALA A 25 16.04 -5.24 -23.76
C ALA A 25 14.98 -6.35 -23.78
N GLY A 26 15.29 -7.56 -23.30
CA GLY A 26 14.33 -8.68 -23.21
C GLY A 26 13.17 -8.44 -22.24
N PHE A 27 13.32 -7.48 -21.31
CA PHE A 27 12.29 -7.11 -20.34
C PHE A 27 11.15 -6.27 -20.95
N LEU A 28 11.30 -5.76 -22.19
CA LEU A 28 10.42 -4.74 -22.76
C LEU A 28 9.41 -5.25 -23.82
N MET A 29 9.48 -6.50 -24.28
CA MET A 29 8.59 -6.98 -25.35
C MET A 29 7.73 -8.18 -24.93
N GLY A 30 6.50 -7.86 -24.51
CA GLY A 30 5.40 -8.81 -24.36
C GLY A 30 4.07 -8.15 -24.72
N ARG A 31 3.81 -7.94 -26.01
CA ARG A 31 2.49 -7.52 -26.53
C ARG A 31 1.74 -8.78 -26.95
N GLY A 32 0.80 -9.24 -26.12
CA GLY A 32 -0.04 -10.40 -26.44
C GLY A 32 -1.26 -10.05 -27.29
N SER A 33 -1.93 -11.07 -27.83
CA SER A 33 -3.14 -10.96 -28.65
C SER A 33 -4.40 -11.29 -27.84
N LEU A 34 -5.59 -11.10 -28.43
CA LEU A 34 -6.90 -11.35 -27.80
C LEU A 34 -7.11 -12.80 -27.35
N SER A 35 -6.42 -13.78 -27.95
CA SER A 35 -6.51 -15.19 -27.55
C SER A 35 -5.44 -15.60 -26.52
N THR A 36 -4.36 -14.82 -26.39
CA THR A 36 -3.25 -15.05 -25.45
C THR A 36 -2.74 -13.70 -24.92
N PRO A 37 -3.42 -13.11 -23.92
CA PRO A 37 -3.09 -11.78 -23.43
C PRO A 37 -1.73 -11.77 -22.70
N GLY A 38 -0.85 -10.86 -23.11
CA GLY A 38 0.46 -10.65 -22.49
C GLY A 38 0.36 -9.89 -21.16
N SER A 39 1.48 -9.85 -20.42
CA SER A 39 1.61 -9.31 -19.04
C SER A 39 1.23 -7.82 -18.85
N ASN A 40 0.97 -7.09 -19.94
CA ASN A 40 0.54 -5.69 -19.94
C ASN A 40 -0.98 -5.48 -20.15
N LEU A 41 -1.72 -6.43 -20.74
CA LEU A 41 -3.17 -6.29 -20.93
C LEU A 41 -3.97 -6.72 -19.68
N ALA A 42 -3.43 -7.66 -18.89
CA ALA A 42 -3.95 -7.99 -17.56
C ALA A 42 -3.86 -6.83 -16.54
N ARG A 43 -3.19 -5.73 -16.90
CA ARG A 43 -3.04 -4.51 -16.08
C ARG A 43 -4.09 -3.44 -16.38
N LEU A 44 -5.06 -3.70 -17.25
CA LEU A 44 -6.18 -2.78 -17.43
C LEU A 44 -6.99 -2.70 -16.12
N PRO A 45 -7.35 -1.50 -15.63
CA PRO A 45 -7.98 -1.26 -14.32
C PRO A 45 -9.46 -1.71 -14.22
N ILE A 46 -9.83 -2.76 -14.95
CA ILE A 46 -11.21 -3.24 -15.14
C ILE A 46 -11.45 -4.58 -14.41
N ALA A 47 -10.41 -5.29 -13.98
CA ALA A 47 -10.57 -6.54 -13.23
C ALA A 47 -11.21 -6.28 -11.86
N LEU A 48 -12.46 -6.72 -11.68
CA LEU A 48 -13.18 -6.66 -10.41
C LEU A 48 -12.87 -7.92 -9.59
N ASP A 49 -12.40 -7.75 -8.35
CA ASP A 49 -12.40 -8.84 -7.37
C ASP A 49 -13.76 -8.87 -6.65
N PRO A 50 -14.65 -9.85 -6.96
CA PRO A 50 -15.97 -9.92 -6.36
C PRO A 50 -15.93 -10.10 -4.84
N ARG A 51 -14.80 -10.57 -4.27
CA ARG A 51 -14.64 -10.73 -2.82
C ARG A 51 -14.41 -9.40 -2.09
N GLY A 52 -14.05 -8.34 -2.81
CA GLY A 52 -13.83 -7.00 -2.27
C GLY A 52 -15.09 -6.12 -2.24
N LEU A 53 -16.23 -6.59 -2.78
CA LEU A 53 -17.46 -5.80 -2.86
C LEU A 53 -18.13 -5.60 -1.50
N SER A 54 -18.50 -4.36 -1.20
CA SER A 54 -19.16 -3.97 0.05
C SER A 54 -20.63 -3.61 -0.21
N ILE A 55 -21.49 -4.61 -0.36
CA ILE A 55 -22.93 -4.41 -0.66
C ILE A 55 -23.60 -3.53 0.41
N ILE A 56 -23.18 -3.64 1.67
CA ILE A 56 -23.71 -2.83 2.77
C ILE A 56 -23.37 -1.34 2.59
N GLU A 57 -22.19 -1.00 2.08
CA GLU A 57 -21.87 0.40 1.72
C GLU A 57 -22.77 0.89 0.59
N GLY A 58 -23.02 0.03 -0.41
CA GLY A 58 -23.96 0.29 -1.48
C GLY A 58 -25.37 0.61 -0.99
N ILE A 59 -25.95 -0.28 -0.18
CA ILE A 59 -27.29 -0.12 0.39
C ILE A 59 -27.35 1.14 1.25
N ARG A 60 -26.33 1.41 2.07
CA ARG A 60 -26.29 2.61 2.90
C ARG A 60 -26.32 3.88 2.05
N ALA A 61 -25.48 3.97 1.03
CA ALA A 61 -25.43 5.14 0.15
C ALA A 61 -26.76 5.34 -0.59
N ALA A 62 -27.34 4.25 -1.11
CA ALA A 62 -28.64 4.26 -1.78
C ALA A 62 -29.76 4.74 -0.84
N CYS A 63 -29.80 4.25 0.41
CA CYS A 63 -30.77 4.70 1.40
C CYS A 63 -30.54 6.17 1.81
N ALA A 64 -29.29 6.59 2.02
CA ALA A 64 -28.99 7.96 2.46
C ALA A 64 -29.48 9.02 1.48
N PHE A 65 -29.34 8.74 0.19
CA PHE A 65 -29.76 9.64 -0.87
C PHE A 65 -31.21 9.41 -1.28
N GLY A 66 -31.58 8.17 -1.57
CA GLY A 66 -32.88 7.80 -2.12
C GLY A 66 -34.05 8.12 -1.21
N THR A 67 -33.91 7.98 0.12
CA THR A 67 -35.00 8.31 1.05
C THR A 67 -35.35 9.80 1.02
N VAL A 68 -34.36 10.67 0.84
CA VAL A 68 -34.57 12.12 0.81
C VAL A 68 -35.18 12.56 -0.53
N ILE A 69 -34.79 11.93 -1.65
CA ILE A 69 -35.45 12.15 -2.95
C ILE A 69 -36.90 11.71 -2.90
N LEU A 70 -37.19 10.52 -2.35
CA LEU A 70 -38.58 10.06 -2.20
C LEU A 70 -39.39 11.03 -1.34
N LEU A 71 -38.81 11.53 -0.23
CA LEU A 71 -39.45 12.54 0.60
C LEU A 71 -39.72 13.84 -0.17
N HIS A 72 -38.78 14.27 -1.02
CA HIS A 72 -38.97 15.45 -1.86
C HIS A 72 -40.16 15.28 -2.82
N GLU A 73 -40.36 14.10 -3.40
CA GLU A 73 -41.52 13.82 -4.27
C GLU A 73 -42.85 14.02 -3.54
N PHE A 74 -42.95 13.59 -2.27
CA PHE A 74 -44.18 13.73 -1.50
C PHE A 74 -44.41 15.15 -0.96
N VAL A 75 -43.33 15.84 -0.57
CA VAL A 75 -43.41 17.14 0.11
C VAL A 75 -43.30 18.31 -0.87
N ALA A 76 -42.75 18.09 -2.06
CA ALA A 76 -42.49 19.08 -3.10
C ALA A 76 -41.72 20.33 -2.60
N TRP A 77 -40.82 20.16 -1.63
CA TRP A 77 -40.02 21.24 -1.06
C TRP A 77 -38.59 21.24 -1.62
N PRO A 78 -38.20 22.20 -2.49
CA PRO A 78 -36.91 22.18 -3.20
C PRO A 78 -35.65 22.08 -2.34
N PRO A 79 -35.55 22.68 -1.14
CA PRO A 79 -34.38 22.54 -0.27
C PRO A 79 -34.02 21.09 0.11
N LEU A 80 -34.98 20.15 0.04
CA LEU A 80 -34.71 18.73 0.26
C LEU A 80 -33.73 18.13 -0.75
N LEU A 81 -33.62 18.70 -1.96
CA LEU A 81 -32.63 18.27 -2.95
C LEU A 81 -31.20 18.60 -2.49
N ILE A 82 -31.00 19.73 -1.79
CA ILE A 82 -29.71 20.08 -1.16
C ILE A 82 -29.38 19.08 -0.05
N MET A 83 -30.38 18.71 0.76
CA MET A 83 -30.22 17.69 1.79
C MET A 83 -29.85 16.33 1.20
N ALA A 84 -30.51 15.91 0.10
CA ALA A 84 -30.20 14.67 -0.60
C ALA A 84 -28.75 14.70 -1.11
N LEU A 85 -28.38 15.75 -1.86
CA LEU A 85 -27.03 15.93 -2.36
C LEU A 85 -26.00 15.87 -1.24
N ALA A 86 -26.21 16.58 -0.12
CA ALA A 86 -25.32 16.54 1.04
C ALA A 86 -25.21 15.15 1.67
N ALA A 87 -26.29 14.37 1.73
CA ALA A 87 -26.26 12.98 2.20
C ALA A 87 -25.39 12.09 1.29
N ASN A 88 -25.50 12.27 -0.04
CA ASN A 88 -24.66 11.57 -1.01
C ASN A 88 -23.17 11.99 -0.91
N LEU A 89 -22.90 13.30 -0.78
CA LEU A 89 -21.55 13.83 -0.55
C LEU A 89 -20.92 13.26 0.72
N THR A 90 -21.69 13.17 1.80
CA THR A 90 -21.25 12.53 3.04
C THR A 90 -20.90 11.05 2.84
N CYS A 91 -21.63 10.34 1.98
CA CYS A 91 -21.29 8.96 1.60
C CYS A 91 -19.99 8.87 0.77
N PHE A 92 -19.66 9.87 -0.06
CA PHE A 92 -18.35 9.92 -0.72
C PHE A 92 -17.21 10.18 0.27
N ALA A 93 -17.41 11.07 1.24
CA ALA A 93 -16.43 11.36 2.30
C ALA A 93 -16.19 10.14 3.20
N ASP A 94 -17.17 9.26 3.32
CA ASP A 94 -17.10 8.04 4.11
C ASP A 94 -16.40 6.89 3.38
N ILE A 95 -15.08 6.77 3.52
CA ILE A 95 -14.30 5.61 3.02
C ILE A 95 -14.36 4.39 3.96
N GLY A 96 -15.19 4.42 5.01
CA GLY A 96 -15.24 3.40 6.04
C GLY A 96 -14.19 3.62 7.13
N GLY A 97 -13.85 2.55 7.86
CA GLY A 97 -12.90 2.60 8.97
C GLY A 97 -13.54 2.63 10.37
N PRO A 98 -12.72 2.85 11.42
CA PRO A 98 -13.14 2.77 12.82
C PRO A 98 -14.25 3.77 13.17
N MET A 99 -15.20 3.37 14.01
CA MET A 99 -16.42 4.16 14.25
C MET A 99 -16.15 5.57 14.77
N ARG A 100 -15.22 5.72 15.72
CA ARG A 100 -14.95 7.02 16.36
C ARG A 100 -14.27 8.01 15.42
N SER A 101 -13.29 7.56 14.63
CA SER A 101 -12.64 8.41 13.62
C SER A 101 -13.61 8.74 12.49
N ARG A 102 -14.36 7.75 12.02
CA ARG A 102 -15.39 7.91 11.00
C ARG A 102 -16.46 8.92 11.42
N LEU A 103 -17.05 8.77 12.61
CA LEU A 103 -18.04 9.71 13.15
C LEU A 103 -17.48 11.12 13.24
N MET A 104 -16.25 11.28 13.73
CA MET A 104 -15.60 12.58 13.84
C MET A 104 -15.40 13.22 12.47
N VAL A 105 -14.90 12.47 11.48
CA VAL A 105 -14.69 12.98 10.12
C VAL A 105 -16.01 13.36 9.47
N LEU A 106 -17.05 12.54 9.60
CA LEU A 106 -18.36 12.84 9.00
C LEU A 106 -19.05 14.03 9.67
N ALA A 107 -19.00 14.13 11.00
CA ALA A 107 -19.57 15.27 11.73
C ALA A 107 -18.83 16.57 11.36
N VAL A 108 -17.49 16.55 11.34
CA VAL A 108 -16.68 17.71 10.93
C VAL A 108 -16.95 18.07 9.47
N PHE A 109 -17.06 17.08 8.58
CA PHE A 109 -17.43 17.27 7.19
C PHE A 109 -18.81 17.95 7.06
N SER A 110 -19.83 17.50 7.79
CA SER A 110 -21.18 18.08 7.72
C SER A 110 -21.22 19.54 8.23
N VAL A 111 -20.50 19.83 9.32
CA VAL A 111 -20.41 21.19 9.89
C VAL A 111 -19.64 22.12 8.96
N ILE A 112 -18.43 21.74 8.54
CA ILE A 112 -17.61 22.56 7.63
C ILE A 112 -18.31 22.72 6.28
N GLY A 113 -18.92 21.65 5.76
CA GLY A 113 -19.67 21.69 4.50
C GLY A 113 -20.86 22.64 4.56
N SER A 114 -21.62 22.63 5.66
CA SER A 114 -22.71 23.58 5.90
C SER A 114 -22.22 25.03 5.91
N LEU A 115 -21.12 25.30 6.63
CA LEU A 115 -20.51 26.64 6.69
C LEU A 115 -20.00 27.09 5.31
N ILE A 116 -19.33 26.22 4.57
CA ILE A 116 -18.85 26.51 3.21
C ILE A 116 -20.05 26.83 2.30
N TRP A 117 -21.11 26.04 2.35
CA TRP A 117 -22.28 26.24 1.49
C TRP A 117 -22.93 27.59 1.75
N SER A 118 -23.22 27.91 3.02
CA SER A 118 -23.82 29.19 3.39
C SER A 118 -22.92 30.37 3.06
N LEU A 119 -21.63 30.30 3.42
CA LEU A 119 -20.69 31.41 3.24
C LEU A 119 -20.45 31.71 1.76
N PHE A 120 -20.13 30.70 0.95
CA PHE A 120 -19.78 30.94 -0.46
C PHE A 120 -21.00 31.28 -1.32
N GLY A 121 -22.19 30.77 -0.98
CA GLY A 121 -23.43 31.21 -1.63
C GLY A 121 -23.74 32.70 -1.39
N LEU A 122 -23.42 33.23 -0.20
CA LEU A 122 -23.54 34.66 0.12
C LEU A 122 -22.43 35.52 -0.50
N LEU A 123 -21.23 34.96 -0.66
CA LEU A 123 -20.09 35.68 -1.23
C LEU A 123 -20.13 35.73 -2.75
N GLN A 124 -20.78 34.77 -3.42
CA GLN A 124 -20.85 34.68 -4.89
C GLN A 124 -21.17 36.02 -5.59
N PRO A 125 -22.16 36.83 -5.13
CA PRO A 125 -22.50 38.10 -5.76
C PRO A 125 -21.40 39.17 -5.70
N HIS A 126 -20.44 39.06 -4.78
CA HIS A 126 -19.38 40.05 -4.57
C HIS A 126 -18.25 39.94 -5.63
N GLY A 127 -18.39 39.01 -6.57
CA GLY A 127 -17.50 38.87 -7.72
C GLY A 127 -16.25 38.01 -7.46
N PRO A 128 -15.56 37.62 -8.55
CA PRO A 128 -14.46 36.66 -8.49
C PRO A 128 -13.23 37.20 -7.74
N ALA A 129 -13.05 38.51 -7.68
CA ALA A 129 -11.92 39.13 -6.97
C ALA A 129 -11.89 38.82 -5.47
N LEU A 130 -13.06 38.69 -4.84
CA LEU A 130 -13.20 38.30 -3.43
C LEU A 130 -13.32 36.78 -3.26
N VAL A 131 -14.13 36.15 -4.11
CA VAL A 131 -14.48 34.72 -4.00
C VAL A 131 -13.28 33.83 -4.27
N VAL A 132 -12.50 34.10 -5.34
CA VAL A 132 -11.41 33.22 -5.77
C VAL A 132 -10.29 33.13 -4.71
N PRO A 133 -9.77 34.21 -4.11
CA PRO A 133 -8.76 34.11 -3.06
C PRO A 133 -9.23 33.31 -1.83
N LEU A 134 -10.46 33.53 -1.36
CA LEU A 134 -11.03 32.81 -0.22
C LEU A 134 -11.24 31.32 -0.54
N ALA A 135 -11.80 31.03 -1.72
CA ALA A 135 -11.97 29.66 -2.21
C ALA A 135 -10.62 28.95 -2.35
N THR A 136 -9.58 29.65 -2.81
CA THR A 136 -8.20 29.13 -2.94
C THR A 136 -7.64 28.71 -1.59
N LEU A 137 -7.85 29.51 -0.55
CA LEU A 137 -7.47 29.16 0.82
C LEU A 137 -8.21 27.90 1.32
N VAL A 138 -9.52 27.81 1.06
CA VAL A 138 -10.32 26.63 1.43
C VAL A 138 -9.84 25.39 0.69
N ILE A 139 -9.58 25.48 -0.63
CA ILE A 139 -9.04 24.39 -1.45
C ILE A 139 -7.67 23.94 -0.93
N PHE A 140 -6.79 24.87 -0.57
CA PHE A 140 -5.51 24.57 0.04
C PHE A 140 -5.68 23.79 1.35
N CYS A 141 -6.51 24.28 2.28
CA CYS A 141 -6.77 23.63 3.56
C CYS A 141 -7.37 22.22 3.37
N CYS A 142 -8.33 22.07 2.48
CA CYS A 142 -8.96 20.79 2.16
C CYS A 142 -7.96 19.80 1.54
N SER A 143 -7.10 20.25 0.63
CA SER A 143 -6.08 19.42 0.00
C SER A 143 -4.95 19.05 0.97
N TYR A 144 -4.61 19.97 1.89
CA TYR A 144 -3.58 19.76 2.91
C TYR A 144 -4.03 18.82 4.03
N ALA A 145 -5.35 18.60 4.19
CA ALA A 145 -5.91 17.67 5.17
C ALA A 145 -5.38 16.23 5.03
N ARG A 146 -4.80 15.87 3.87
CA ARG A 146 -4.07 14.63 3.65
C ARG A 146 -2.98 14.32 4.69
N VAL A 147 -2.44 15.35 5.33
CA VAL A 147 -1.43 15.20 6.39
C VAL A 147 -1.93 14.36 7.59
N TRP A 148 -3.24 14.32 7.84
CA TRP A 148 -3.84 13.48 8.88
C TRP A 148 -4.17 12.06 8.42
N GLY A 149 -4.37 11.87 7.11
CA GLY A 149 -4.68 10.56 6.55
C GLY A 149 -5.41 10.61 5.20
N VAL A 150 -5.63 9.43 4.63
CA VAL A 150 -6.38 9.25 3.38
C VAL A 150 -7.88 9.53 3.56
N GLN A 151 -8.41 9.28 4.77
CA GLN A 151 -9.80 9.56 5.11
C GLN A 151 -10.07 11.07 5.12
N GLU A 152 -9.20 11.84 5.76
CA GLU A 152 -9.26 13.29 5.83
C GLU A 152 -9.04 13.93 4.45
N GLN A 153 -8.14 13.37 3.63
CA GLN A 153 -8.00 13.81 2.24
C GLN A 153 -9.30 13.61 1.44
N THR A 154 -9.94 12.45 1.59
CA THR A 154 -11.17 12.17 0.85
C THR A 154 -12.28 13.13 1.27
N ALA A 155 -12.46 13.37 2.58
CA ALA A 155 -13.39 14.36 3.09
C ALA A 155 -13.06 15.78 2.57
N GLY A 156 -11.78 16.17 2.56
CA GLY A 156 -11.32 17.45 2.01
C GLY A 156 -11.66 17.60 0.52
N ASN A 157 -11.38 16.59 -0.30
CA ASN A 157 -11.73 16.61 -1.72
C ASN A 157 -13.24 16.75 -1.95
N VAL A 158 -14.06 16.14 -1.12
CA VAL A 158 -15.53 16.27 -1.18
C VAL A 158 -15.99 17.65 -0.69
N LEU A 159 -15.32 18.27 0.29
CA LEU A 159 -15.61 19.65 0.69
C LEU A 159 -15.33 20.65 -0.43
N VAL A 160 -14.35 20.39 -1.29
CA VAL A 160 -14.15 21.20 -2.50
C VAL A 160 -15.30 21.03 -3.50
N LEU A 161 -15.95 19.85 -3.53
CA LEU A 161 -17.20 19.65 -4.26
C LEU A 161 -18.33 20.51 -3.70
N VAL A 162 -18.47 20.53 -2.36
CA VAL A 162 -19.44 21.38 -1.66
C VAL A 162 -19.20 22.85 -1.99
N LEU A 163 -17.94 23.29 -2.00
CA LEU A 163 -17.56 24.64 -2.40
C LEU A 163 -17.96 24.96 -3.85
N ALA A 164 -17.74 24.03 -4.79
CA ALA A 164 -18.10 24.24 -6.19
C ALA A 164 -19.63 24.37 -6.37
N PHE A 165 -20.42 23.49 -5.74
CA PHE A 165 -21.89 23.58 -5.77
C PHE A 165 -22.44 24.81 -5.07
N ALA A 166 -21.81 25.25 -3.97
CA ALA A 166 -22.19 26.47 -3.28
C ALA A 166 -22.06 27.73 -4.14
N LEU A 167 -21.16 27.69 -5.14
CA LEU A 167 -20.87 28.80 -6.04
C LEU A 167 -21.69 28.77 -7.34
N ASP A 168 -22.49 27.73 -7.58
CA ASP A 168 -23.31 27.61 -8.79
C ASP A 168 -24.40 28.68 -8.86
N ARG A 169 -24.95 29.09 -7.71
CA ARG A 169 -25.97 30.13 -7.65
C ARG A 169 -25.78 31.07 -6.45
N PRO A 170 -26.04 32.37 -6.61
CA PRO A 170 -26.08 33.31 -5.50
C PRO A 170 -27.22 32.95 -4.54
N LEU A 171 -26.99 33.12 -3.23
CA LEU A 171 -28.00 32.92 -2.19
C LEU A 171 -28.23 34.22 -1.43
N THR A 172 -29.48 34.46 -1.04
CA THR A 172 -29.83 35.49 -0.04
C THR A 172 -29.56 35.01 1.39
N GLY A 173 -29.60 35.92 2.37
CA GLY A 173 -29.36 35.60 3.79
C GLY A 173 -30.21 34.43 4.32
N GLY A 174 -31.53 34.46 4.04
CA GLY A 174 -32.44 33.38 4.47
C GLY A 174 -32.18 32.06 3.73
N GLU A 175 -31.96 32.11 2.43
CA GLU A 175 -31.66 30.92 1.62
C GLU A 175 -30.34 30.26 2.02
N ALA A 176 -29.33 31.06 2.38
CA ALA A 176 -28.04 30.56 2.85
C ALA A 176 -28.17 29.80 4.18
N VAL A 177 -29.01 30.27 5.09
CA VAL A 177 -29.31 29.56 6.35
C VAL A 177 -30.04 28.25 6.07
N ILE A 178 -31.06 28.27 5.21
CA ILE A 178 -31.82 27.07 4.85
C ILE A 178 -30.90 26.05 4.15
N ALA A 179 -30.12 26.48 3.16
CA ALA A 179 -29.18 25.61 2.44
C ALA A 179 -28.13 25.01 3.40
N GLY A 180 -27.53 25.83 4.27
CA GLY A 180 -26.60 25.38 5.30
C GLY A 180 -27.23 24.35 6.25
N ALA A 181 -28.47 24.58 6.68
CA ALA A 181 -29.20 23.64 7.53
C ALA A 181 -29.50 22.33 6.79
N MET A 182 -29.87 22.37 5.51
CA MET A 182 -30.10 21.17 4.70
C MET A 182 -28.81 20.37 4.48
N VAL A 183 -27.68 21.03 4.27
CA VAL A 183 -26.37 20.35 4.18
C VAL A 183 -26.02 19.65 5.48
N LEU A 184 -26.20 20.33 6.61
CA LEU A 184 -25.99 19.75 7.93
C LEU A 184 -26.93 18.57 8.18
N ALA A 185 -28.23 18.73 7.90
CA ALA A 185 -29.23 17.68 8.07
C ALA A 185 -28.95 16.45 7.20
N GLY A 186 -28.57 16.64 5.94
CA GLY A 186 -28.22 15.56 5.02
C GLY A 186 -26.99 14.79 5.49
N GLY A 187 -25.97 15.51 5.97
CA GLY A 187 -24.77 14.88 6.51
C GLY A 187 -24.99 14.15 7.84
N LEU A 188 -25.81 14.70 8.73
CA LEU A 188 -26.23 14.01 9.95
C LEU A 188 -27.09 12.78 9.65
N TRP A 189 -27.99 12.86 8.67
CA TRP A 189 -28.80 11.71 8.22
C TRP A 189 -27.93 10.57 7.69
N ALA A 190 -27.00 10.88 6.77
CA ALA A 190 -26.04 9.90 6.27
C ALA A 190 -25.19 9.31 7.40
N THR A 191 -24.82 10.12 8.40
CA THR A 191 -24.11 9.67 9.59
C THR A 191 -24.95 8.71 10.44
N VAL A 192 -26.22 9.01 10.68
CA VAL A 192 -27.15 8.12 11.41
C VAL A 192 -27.28 6.78 10.69
N LEU A 193 -27.48 6.78 9.38
CA LEU A 193 -27.53 5.54 8.59
C LEU A 193 -26.20 4.78 8.62
N ALA A 194 -25.08 5.51 8.60
CA ALA A 194 -23.74 4.96 8.78
C ALA A 194 -23.53 4.29 10.14
N LEU A 195 -24.22 4.74 11.19
CA LEU A 195 -24.21 4.10 12.52
C LEU A 195 -25.20 2.93 12.60
N ALA A 196 -26.43 3.11 12.10
CA ALA A 196 -27.53 2.15 12.19
C ALA A 196 -27.27 0.88 11.36
N LEU A 197 -26.82 1.01 10.12
CA LEU A 197 -26.54 -0.12 9.22
C LEU A 197 -25.20 -0.82 9.53
N TRP A 198 -24.33 -0.22 10.36
CA TRP A 198 -23.03 -0.79 10.76
C TRP A 198 -23.13 -1.72 11.98
N ARG A 199 -24.27 -1.74 12.67
CA ARG A 199 -24.50 -2.48 13.93
C ARG A 199 -24.44 -4.01 13.79
N LEU A 200 -24.14 -4.55 12.61
CA LEU A 200 -24.21 -5.98 12.33
C LEU A 200 -22.90 -6.77 12.55
N ASN A 201 -21.73 -6.18 12.87
CA ASN A 201 -20.58 -6.86 13.56
C ASN A 201 -19.29 -5.99 13.63
N PRO A 202 -18.99 -5.31 14.75
CA PRO A 202 -17.81 -4.45 14.91
C PRO A 202 -16.44 -5.15 14.73
N TYR A 203 -16.38 -6.47 14.92
CA TYR A 203 -15.15 -7.25 14.87
C TYR A 203 -14.83 -7.81 13.48
N ARG A 204 -15.79 -7.81 12.54
CA ARG A 204 -15.64 -8.42 11.22
C ARG A 204 -14.50 -7.84 10.38
N PRO A 205 -14.28 -6.51 10.34
CA PRO A 205 -13.15 -5.95 9.58
C PRO A 205 -11.81 -6.44 10.11
N THR A 206 -11.65 -6.46 11.44
CA THR A 206 -10.44 -6.96 12.11
C THR A 206 -10.26 -8.46 11.90
N GLN A 207 -11.33 -9.26 12.03
CA GLN A 207 -11.31 -10.70 11.76
C GLN A 207 -10.93 -11.01 10.31
N ARG A 208 -11.54 -10.31 9.34
CA ARG A 208 -11.22 -10.46 7.90
C ARG A 208 -9.77 -10.09 7.61
N ALA A 209 -9.27 -9.01 8.20
CA ALA A 209 -7.88 -8.58 8.02
C ALA A 209 -6.89 -9.61 8.59
N VAL A 210 -7.12 -10.11 9.82
CA VAL A 210 -6.29 -11.15 10.40
C VAL A 210 -6.39 -12.44 9.57
N ALA A 211 -7.60 -12.87 9.20
CA ALA A 211 -7.79 -14.05 8.35
C ALA A 211 -7.06 -13.94 7.00
N GLU A 212 -7.03 -12.74 6.41
CA GLU A 212 -6.31 -12.45 5.18
C GLU A 212 -4.79 -12.63 5.36
N VAL A 213 -4.22 -12.24 6.50
CA VAL A 213 -2.81 -12.53 6.83
C VAL A 213 -2.54 -14.04 6.81
N TRP A 214 -3.36 -14.83 7.51
CA TRP A 214 -3.22 -16.29 7.54
C TRP A 214 -3.40 -16.92 6.15
N ARG A 215 -4.31 -16.39 5.33
CA ARG A 215 -4.49 -16.82 3.94
C ARG A 215 -3.26 -16.49 3.09
N ARG A 216 -2.68 -15.31 3.21
CA ARG A 216 -1.46 -14.92 2.48
C ARG A 216 -0.24 -15.73 2.91
N LEU A 217 -0.14 -16.12 4.18
CA LEU A 217 0.86 -17.09 4.63
C LEU A 217 0.69 -18.46 3.96
N ALA A 218 -0.55 -18.91 3.75
CA ALA A 218 -0.82 -20.15 3.03
C ALA A 218 -0.41 -20.07 1.56
N LEU A 219 -0.62 -18.92 0.91
CA LEU A 219 -0.13 -18.68 -0.46
C LEU A 219 1.39 -18.67 -0.50
N LEU A 220 2.04 -17.95 0.41
CA LEU A 220 3.50 -17.93 0.52
C LEU A 220 4.07 -19.34 0.74
N SER A 221 3.43 -20.15 1.59
CA SER A 221 3.82 -21.54 1.81
C SER A 221 3.67 -22.41 0.56
N GLY A 222 2.62 -22.20 -0.25
CA GLY A 222 2.44 -22.92 -1.52
C GLY A 222 3.48 -22.52 -2.56
N ASP A 223 3.76 -21.24 -2.67
CA ASP A 223 4.75 -20.73 -3.64
C ASP A 223 6.19 -21.17 -3.27
N LEU A 224 6.51 -21.23 -1.98
CA LEU A 224 7.77 -21.83 -1.51
C LEU A 224 7.84 -23.34 -1.79
N GLU A 225 6.71 -24.04 -1.84
CA GLU A 225 6.66 -25.47 -2.20
C GLU A 225 7.02 -25.64 -3.69
N ASP A 226 6.50 -24.77 -4.55
CA ASP A 226 6.77 -24.75 -5.99
C ASP A 226 8.23 -24.35 -6.29
N LEU A 227 8.79 -23.39 -5.56
CA LEU A 227 10.22 -23.04 -5.66
C LEU A 227 11.13 -24.18 -5.20
N ALA A 228 10.78 -24.86 -4.10
CA ALA A 228 11.54 -26.03 -3.66
C ALA A 228 11.39 -27.23 -4.61
N ALA A 229 10.40 -27.21 -5.50
CA ALA A 229 10.17 -28.24 -6.51
C ALA A 229 10.91 -28.01 -7.83
N SER A 230 11.32 -26.78 -8.11
CA SER A 230 11.88 -26.38 -9.40
C SER A 230 13.41 -26.37 -9.36
N ASP A 231 14.03 -27.23 -10.17
CA ASP A 231 15.49 -27.24 -10.35
C ASP A 231 15.98 -26.03 -11.15
N GLU A 232 15.13 -25.45 -12.00
CA GLU A 232 15.45 -24.32 -12.89
C GLU A 232 15.23 -22.93 -12.28
N ALA A 233 14.69 -22.82 -11.07
CA ALA A 233 14.44 -21.52 -10.46
C ALA A 233 15.77 -20.79 -10.16
N GLY A 234 16.25 -19.99 -11.12
CA GLY A 234 17.44 -19.16 -10.95
C GLY A 234 17.22 -18.05 -9.91
N ALA A 235 18.28 -17.30 -9.61
CA ALA A 235 18.26 -16.15 -8.71
C ALA A 235 17.09 -15.16 -8.98
N ALA A 236 16.72 -14.98 -10.25
CA ALA A 236 15.63 -14.10 -10.68
C ALA A 236 14.23 -14.60 -10.24
N GLY A 237 13.98 -15.91 -10.27
CA GLY A 237 12.70 -16.48 -9.85
C GLY A 237 12.45 -16.31 -8.35
N PHE A 238 13.51 -16.44 -7.53
CA PHE A 238 13.46 -16.16 -6.10
C PHE A 238 13.22 -14.66 -5.80
N ASP A 239 13.81 -13.76 -6.59
CA ASP A 239 13.62 -12.31 -6.43
C ASP A 239 12.20 -11.87 -6.81
N ASP A 240 11.61 -12.45 -7.87
CA ASP A 240 10.22 -12.22 -8.27
C ASP A 240 9.22 -12.77 -7.24
N HIS A 241 9.43 -14.00 -6.76
CA HIS A 241 8.68 -14.59 -5.65
C HIS A 241 8.66 -13.69 -4.42
N ALA A 242 9.86 -13.27 -4.01
CA ALA A 242 10.01 -12.49 -2.80
C ALA A 242 9.39 -11.09 -2.96
N ARG A 243 9.26 -10.57 -4.20
CA ARG A 243 8.64 -9.27 -4.49
C ARG A 243 7.14 -9.35 -4.34
N ALA A 244 6.50 -10.35 -4.96
CA ALA A 244 5.05 -10.46 -4.97
C ALA A 244 4.48 -10.85 -3.59
N HIS A 245 5.02 -11.91 -2.97
CA HIS A 245 4.36 -12.54 -1.83
C HIS A 245 4.81 -11.99 -0.47
N ARG A 246 6.09 -11.63 -0.28
CA ARG A 246 6.57 -11.10 1.02
C ARG A 246 6.00 -9.70 1.29
N ARG A 247 6.00 -8.83 0.28
CA ARG A 247 5.36 -7.51 0.33
C ARG A 247 3.88 -7.64 0.67
N GLY A 248 3.18 -8.54 -0.05
CA GLY A 248 1.76 -8.78 0.16
C GLY A 248 1.42 -9.26 1.57
N VAL A 249 2.21 -10.15 2.17
CA VAL A 249 2.00 -10.59 3.56
C VAL A 249 2.24 -9.43 4.54
N ARG A 250 3.33 -8.66 4.35
CA ARG A 250 3.66 -7.53 5.23
C ARG A 250 2.58 -6.44 5.19
N GLU A 251 2.08 -6.07 4.02
CA GLU A 251 0.98 -5.10 3.88
C GLU A 251 -0.29 -5.56 4.61
N ALA A 252 -0.64 -6.85 4.51
CA ALA A 252 -1.77 -7.41 5.24
C ALA A 252 -1.56 -7.40 6.76
N ILE A 253 -0.34 -7.67 7.25
CA ILE A 253 0.02 -7.59 8.67
C ILE A 253 -0.18 -6.17 9.19
N GLU A 254 0.32 -5.16 8.49
CA GLU A 254 0.20 -3.76 8.92
C GLU A 254 -1.24 -3.25 8.87
N LEU A 255 -2.01 -3.65 7.85
CA LEU A 255 -3.44 -3.35 7.78
C LEU A 255 -4.18 -3.95 8.97
N ALA A 256 -3.96 -5.24 9.27
CA ALA A 256 -4.57 -5.90 10.42
C ALA A 256 -4.15 -5.24 11.74
N ARG A 257 -2.87 -4.88 11.89
CA ARG A 257 -2.34 -4.17 13.07
C ARG A 257 -3.02 -2.82 13.29
N GLY A 258 -3.14 -2.01 12.23
CA GLY A 258 -3.83 -0.73 12.28
C GLY A 258 -5.28 -0.87 12.77
N LEU A 259 -6.02 -1.80 12.18
CA LEU A 259 -7.41 -2.06 12.57
C LEU A 259 -7.55 -2.56 14.02
N ILE A 260 -6.63 -3.40 14.51
CA ILE A 260 -6.62 -3.87 15.91
C ILE A 260 -6.34 -2.71 16.87
N VAL A 261 -5.31 -1.89 16.59
CA VAL A 261 -4.94 -0.74 17.43
C VAL A 261 -6.05 0.28 17.48
N ASP A 262 -6.69 0.57 16.35
CA ASP A 262 -7.82 1.49 16.30
C ASP A 262 -9.04 0.95 17.05
N LEU A 263 -9.33 -0.35 16.92
CA LEU A 263 -10.38 -1.00 17.69
C LEU A 263 -10.08 -0.94 19.19
N ALA A 264 -8.82 -1.17 19.61
CA ALA A 264 -8.39 -1.05 20.99
C ALA A 264 -8.55 0.38 21.53
N ARG A 265 -8.15 1.41 20.75
CA ARG A 265 -8.28 2.83 21.11
C ARG A 265 -9.72 3.33 21.13
N SER A 266 -10.61 2.68 20.40
CA SER A 266 -12.03 3.05 20.37
C SER A 266 -12.78 2.67 21.66
N ARG A 267 -12.16 1.84 22.52
CA ARG A 267 -12.76 1.35 23.76
C ARG A 267 -11.90 1.70 24.97
N GLU A 268 -12.55 2.03 26.07
CA GLU A 268 -11.90 2.33 27.35
C GLU A 268 -11.23 1.08 27.97
N ARG A 269 -11.68 -0.12 27.60
CA ARG A 269 -11.08 -1.41 27.97
C ARG A 269 -10.90 -2.30 26.75
N VAL A 270 -9.74 -2.99 26.68
CA VAL A 270 -9.45 -3.97 25.63
C VAL A 270 -10.35 -5.20 25.85
N SER A 271 -11.18 -5.51 24.85
CA SER A 271 -12.04 -6.71 24.85
C SER A 271 -11.21 -7.97 24.56
N ASP A 272 -11.59 -9.11 25.14
CA ASP A 272 -10.95 -10.41 24.91
C ASP A 272 -10.81 -10.75 23.42
N ARG A 273 -11.80 -10.36 22.60
CA ARG A 273 -11.74 -10.54 21.14
C ARG A 273 -10.63 -9.72 20.47
N THR A 274 -10.36 -8.52 20.96
CA THR A 274 -9.26 -7.67 20.47
C THR A 274 -7.91 -8.28 20.84
N ALA A 275 -7.80 -8.86 22.04
CA ALA A 275 -6.62 -9.58 22.46
C ALA A 275 -6.37 -10.86 21.63
N GLN A 276 -7.43 -11.64 21.37
CA GLN A 276 -7.35 -12.82 20.52
C GLN A 276 -6.88 -12.46 19.10
N ALA A 277 -7.41 -11.38 18.52
CA ALA A 277 -6.98 -10.88 17.21
C ALA A 277 -5.50 -10.49 17.21
N LEU A 278 -5.03 -9.86 18.28
CA LEU A 278 -3.64 -9.45 18.44
C LEU A 278 -2.69 -10.66 18.53
N ILE A 279 -3.01 -11.66 19.35
CA ILE A 279 -2.14 -12.84 19.48
C ILE A 279 -2.12 -13.66 18.18
N ARG A 280 -3.26 -13.75 17.46
CA ARG A 280 -3.33 -14.36 16.14
C ARG A 280 -2.47 -13.62 15.12
N LEU A 281 -2.45 -12.29 15.18
CA LEU A 281 -1.59 -11.47 14.32
C LEU A 281 -0.11 -11.65 14.65
N GLU A 282 0.25 -11.67 15.93
CA GLU A 282 1.62 -11.88 16.39
C GLU A 282 2.14 -13.28 16.00
N SER A 283 1.30 -14.31 16.16
CA SER A 283 1.58 -15.66 15.71
C SER A 283 1.82 -15.72 14.20
N ALA A 284 0.99 -15.01 13.42
CA ALA A 284 1.14 -14.92 11.97
C ALA A 284 2.43 -14.20 11.56
N GLU A 285 2.82 -13.13 12.25
CA GLU A 285 4.08 -12.42 12.00
C GLU A 285 5.31 -13.30 12.31
N GLN A 286 5.25 -14.12 13.34
CA GLN A 286 6.32 -15.07 13.66
C GLN A 286 6.39 -16.23 12.65
N ILE A 287 5.25 -16.72 12.14
CA ILE A 287 5.22 -17.67 11.01
C ILE A 287 5.84 -17.03 9.77
N PHE A 288 5.49 -15.78 9.45
CA PHE A 288 6.06 -15.06 8.32
C PHE A 288 7.59 -14.98 8.40
N ALA A 289 8.11 -14.60 9.56
CA ALA A 289 9.53 -14.54 9.84
C ALA A 289 10.25 -15.90 9.65
N ALA A 290 9.63 -16.99 10.10
CA ALA A 290 10.18 -18.33 9.94
C ALA A 290 10.12 -18.83 8.48
N LEU A 291 9.07 -18.47 7.72
CA LEU A 291 8.98 -18.77 6.29
C LEU A 291 10.03 -18.03 5.47
N ILE A 292 10.39 -16.78 5.84
CA ILE A 292 11.50 -16.06 5.22
C ILE A 292 12.83 -16.78 5.46
N ALA A 293 13.09 -17.23 6.69
CA ALA A 293 14.29 -18.01 7.01
C ALA A 293 14.33 -19.35 6.26
N LEU A 294 13.18 -20.02 6.13
CA LEU A 294 13.06 -21.25 5.35
C LEU A 294 13.32 -21.01 3.85
N SER A 295 12.84 -19.88 3.30
CA SER A 295 13.08 -19.47 1.93
C SER A 295 14.58 -19.27 1.64
N ASP A 296 15.31 -18.58 2.53
CA ASP A 296 16.77 -18.42 2.42
C ASP A 296 17.48 -19.78 2.44
N ARG A 297 17.00 -20.74 3.24
CA ARG A 297 17.57 -22.09 3.29
C ARG A 297 17.30 -22.90 2.01
N ILE A 298 16.13 -22.76 1.40
CA ILE A 298 15.81 -23.39 0.10
C ILE A 298 16.73 -22.83 -1.01
N GLU A 299 16.97 -21.52 -1.00
CA GLU A 299 17.92 -20.89 -1.92
C GLU A 299 19.35 -21.36 -1.65
N ALA A 300 19.69 -21.56 -0.37
CA ALA A 300 21.04 -21.87 0.04
C ALA A 300 21.50 -23.28 -0.27
N ASP A 301 20.66 -24.26 -0.03
CA ASP A 301 21.03 -25.66 -0.09
C ASP A 301 20.05 -26.44 -0.98
N ARG A 302 20.56 -26.86 -2.14
CA ARG A 302 19.82 -27.64 -3.14
C ARG A 302 19.93 -29.14 -2.98
N ASN A 303 20.31 -29.64 -1.81
CA ASN A 303 20.32 -31.07 -1.56
C ASN A 303 18.90 -31.69 -1.78
N PRO A 304 18.75 -32.66 -2.70
CA PRO A 304 17.45 -33.23 -3.05
C PRO A 304 16.68 -33.78 -1.83
N ASN A 305 17.40 -34.40 -0.89
CA ASN A 305 16.79 -34.97 0.32
C ASN A 305 16.24 -33.89 1.26
N ARG A 306 16.91 -32.74 1.35
CA ARG A 306 16.44 -31.60 2.16
C ARG A 306 15.26 -30.90 1.48
N GLN A 307 15.31 -30.71 0.16
CA GLN A 307 14.20 -30.15 -0.61
C GLN A 307 12.91 -30.98 -0.47
N VAL A 308 12.99 -32.31 -0.58
CA VAL A 308 11.84 -33.21 -0.40
C VAL A 308 11.22 -33.05 1.00
N ARG A 309 12.05 -32.90 2.05
CA ARG A 309 11.58 -32.66 3.42
C ARG A 309 10.93 -31.29 3.57
N THR A 310 11.54 -30.24 3.04
CA THR A 310 11.00 -28.88 3.07
C THR A 310 9.66 -28.79 2.32
N ARG A 311 9.57 -29.38 1.12
CA ARG A 311 8.31 -29.49 0.37
C ARG A 311 7.23 -30.20 1.18
N ARG A 312 7.58 -31.32 1.84
CA ARG A 312 6.64 -32.06 2.68
C ARG A 312 6.11 -31.20 3.84
N LEU A 313 6.94 -30.38 4.47
CA LEU A 313 6.52 -29.43 5.51
C LEU A 313 5.54 -28.40 4.94
N LEU A 314 5.93 -27.71 3.85
CA LEU A 314 5.15 -26.65 3.22
C LEU A 314 3.78 -27.14 2.73
N ARG A 315 3.75 -28.31 2.07
CA ARG A 315 2.53 -28.96 1.61
C ARG A 315 1.55 -29.27 2.74
N ARG A 316 2.05 -29.63 3.92
CA ARG A 316 1.24 -29.93 5.11
C ARG A 316 0.85 -28.66 5.88
N LEU A 317 1.66 -27.61 5.81
CA LEU A 317 1.42 -26.33 6.45
C LEU A 317 0.30 -25.53 5.76
N ARG A 318 0.30 -25.49 4.43
CA ARG A 318 -0.70 -24.76 3.63
C ARG A 318 -2.16 -25.03 4.05
N PRO A 319 -2.65 -26.27 4.14
CA PRO A 319 -4.03 -26.53 4.56
C PRO A 319 -4.31 -26.13 6.02
N LEU A 320 -3.33 -26.26 6.93
CA LEU A 320 -3.48 -25.81 8.32
C LEU A 320 -3.72 -24.30 8.40
N LEU A 321 -2.92 -23.52 7.66
CA LEU A 321 -3.06 -22.06 7.60
C LEU A 321 -4.41 -21.64 7.00
N LEU A 322 -4.90 -22.33 5.96
CA LEU A 322 -6.21 -22.05 5.36
C LEU A 322 -7.38 -22.37 6.30
N VAL A 323 -7.29 -23.47 7.05
CA VAL A 323 -8.32 -23.84 8.04
C VAL A 323 -8.39 -22.79 9.15
N VAL A 324 -7.25 -22.36 9.68
CA VAL A 324 -7.19 -21.28 10.68
C VAL A 324 -7.71 -19.97 10.10
N ALA A 325 -7.32 -19.61 8.87
CA ALA A 325 -7.81 -18.40 8.19
C ALA A 325 -9.35 -18.38 8.06
N ARG A 326 -9.95 -19.50 7.62
CA ARG A 326 -11.42 -19.61 7.49
C ARG A 326 -12.09 -19.50 8.85
N ALA A 327 -11.57 -20.16 9.87
CA ALA A 327 -12.13 -20.09 11.21
C ALA A 327 -12.06 -18.69 11.83
N ILE A 328 -10.98 -17.94 11.58
CA ILE A 328 -10.89 -16.54 12.01
C ILE A 328 -11.90 -15.67 11.27
N ARG A 329 -12.08 -15.88 9.96
CA ARG A 329 -12.99 -15.10 9.11
C ARG A 329 -14.46 -15.33 9.47
N ASP A 330 -14.81 -16.58 9.69
CA ASP A 330 -16.18 -17.05 9.86
C ASP A 330 -16.55 -17.16 11.36
N ASP A 331 -15.61 -16.84 12.26
CA ASP A 331 -15.71 -16.91 13.73
C ASP A 331 -16.14 -18.29 14.24
N THR A 332 -15.67 -19.35 13.59
CA THR A 332 -16.05 -20.73 13.91
C THR A 332 -15.06 -21.38 14.87
N VAL A 333 -15.59 -22.20 15.80
CA VAL A 333 -14.78 -23.04 16.69
C VAL A 333 -14.06 -24.13 15.87
N LEU A 334 -12.77 -24.30 16.11
CA LEU A 334 -11.95 -25.32 15.45
C LEU A 334 -11.99 -26.65 16.22
N ASP A 335 -11.98 -27.77 15.50
CA ASP A 335 -11.73 -29.10 16.06
C ASP A 335 -10.25 -29.22 16.47
N LEU A 336 -9.97 -28.83 17.70
CA LEU A 336 -8.63 -28.79 18.29
C LEU A 336 -7.92 -30.16 18.25
N PRO A 337 -8.56 -31.30 18.62
CA PRO A 337 -7.95 -32.61 18.47
C PRO A 337 -7.53 -32.96 17.04
N ARG A 338 -8.35 -32.59 16.04
CA ARG A 338 -8.00 -32.83 14.63
C ARG A 338 -6.85 -31.95 14.15
N ILE A 339 -6.81 -30.69 14.59
CA ILE A 339 -5.69 -29.77 14.29
C ILE A 339 -4.41 -30.28 14.95
N GLU A 340 -4.43 -30.66 16.22
CA GLU A 340 -3.24 -31.18 16.91
C GLU A 340 -2.70 -32.44 16.24
N ARG A 341 -3.58 -33.38 15.84
CA ARG A 341 -3.17 -34.57 15.06
C ARG A 341 -2.54 -34.19 13.72
N SER A 342 -2.98 -33.10 13.10
CA SER A 342 -2.46 -32.62 11.82
C SER A 342 -1.13 -31.88 11.99
N ILE A 343 -0.98 -31.07 13.04
CA ILE A 343 0.27 -30.42 13.46
C ILE A 343 1.32 -31.47 13.82
N ALA A 344 0.97 -32.47 14.64
CA ALA A 344 1.86 -33.57 15.00
C ALA A 344 2.31 -34.36 13.77
N ARG A 345 1.42 -34.59 12.79
CA ARG A 345 1.79 -35.20 11.51
C ARG A 345 2.73 -34.31 10.69
N ALA A 346 2.50 -32.99 10.68
CA ALA A 346 3.33 -32.05 9.95
C ALA A 346 4.78 -32.01 10.48
N GLY A 347 4.98 -32.15 11.79
CA GLY A 347 6.31 -32.13 12.44
C GLY A 347 7.16 -33.40 12.30
N ARG A 348 6.64 -34.50 11.71
CA ARG A 348 7.39 -35.77 11.58
C ARG A 348 8.36 -35.76 10.40
N GLY A 349 9.54 -36.36 10.61
CA GLY A 349 10.50 -36.66 9.54
C GLY A 349 11.63 -35.65 9.35
N PHE A 350 11.88 -34.79 10.34
CA PHE A 350 12.94 -33.77 10.30
C PHE A 350 14.12 -34.05 11.25
N ALA A 351 14.16 -35.20 11.95
CA ALA A 351 15.18 -35.48 12.97
C ALA A 351 16.62 -35.37 12.45
N SER A 352 16.85 -35.75 11.20
CA SER A 352 18.14 -35.70 10.51
C SER A 352 18.53 -34.31 9.96
N ASP A 353 17.71 -33.28 10.19
CA ASP A 353 18.06 -31.88 9.89
C ASP A 353 17.60 -30.98 11.07
N PRO A 354 18.47 -30.75 12.08
CA PRO A 354 18.13 -29.98 13.27
C PRO A 354 17.66 -28.55 12.97
N ALA A 355 18.23 -27.91 11.95
CA ALA A 355 17.84 -26.56 11.56
C ALA A 355 16.44 -26.54 10.94
N LEU A 356 16.13 -27.47 10.03
CA LEU A 356 14.77 -27.61 9.50
C LEU A 356 13.76 -28.01 10.59
N LYS A 357 14.15 -28.91 11.50
CA LYS A 357 13.33 -29.31 12.65
C LYS A 357 12.95 -28.12 13.51
N SER A 358 13.92 -27.30 13.91
CA SER A 358 13.67 -26.12 14.75
C SER A 358 12.76 -25.09 14.07
N LEU A 359 12.93 -24.84 12.76
CA LEU A 359 12.03 -23.96 12.00
C LEU A 359 10.62 -24.56 11.89
N ALA A 360 10.51 -25.87 11.63
CA ALA A 360 9.23 -26.56 11.56
C ALA A 360 8.48 -26.50 12.89
N GLU A 361 9.15 -26.77 14.01
CA GLU A 361 8.58 -26.69 15.36
C GLU A 361 8.11 -25.26 15.67
N ARG A 362 8.95 -24.24 15.41
CA ARG A 362 8.56 -22.84 15.59
C ARG A 362 7.29 -22.48 14.78
N ILE A 363 7.24 -22.83 13.51
CA ILE A 363 6.06 -22.54 12.67
C ILE A 363 4.83 -23.26 13.23
N LEU A 364 4.95 -24.55 13.52
CA LEU A 364 3.85 -25.39 13.97
C LEU A 364 3.33 -24.99 15.35
N ASP A 365 4.20 -24.54 16.25
CA ASP A 365 3.81 -23.98 17.55
C ASP A 365 3.05 -22.68 17.41
N ARG A 366 3.41 -21.82 16.46
CA ARG A 366 2.63 -20.60 16.18
C ARG A 366 1.30 -20.89 15.50
N VAL A 367 1.21 -21.91 14.65
CA VAL A 367 -0.07 -22.41 14.13
C VAL A 367 -0.93 -22.95 15.28
N ARG A 368 -0.34 -23.72 16.20
CA ARG A 368 -1.01 -24.22 17.39
C ARG A 368 -1.54 -23.08 18.27
N ILE A 369 -0.73 -22.06 18.55
CA ILE A 369 -1.14 -20.88 19.33
C ILE A 369 -2.30 -20.15 18.62
N GLY A 370 -2.18 -19.89 17.32
CA GLY A 370 -3.25 -19.25 16.54
C GLY A 370 -4.55 -20.05 16.50
N ALA A 371 -4.47 -21.39 16.55
CA ALA A 371 -5.62 -22.29 16.60
C ALA A 371 -6.21 -22.47 18.01
N LYS A 372 -5.37 -22.54 19.06
CA LYS A 372 -5.76 -22.79 20.45
C LYS A 372 -6.42 -21.60 21.15
N LEU A 373 -6.14 -20.37 20.73
CA LEU A 373 -6.63 -19.15 21.39
C LEU A 373 -8.10 -18.84 21.09
N SER A 374 -8.97 -19.80 21.39
CA SER A 374 -10.20 -19.54 22.14
C SER A 374 -9.76 -19.46 23.60
N THR A 375 -9.80 -18.28 24.21
CA THR A 375 -9.03 -17.89 25.42
C THR A 375 -9.04 -18.88 26.59
N PRO A 376 -7.90 -19.10 27.28
CA PRO A 376 -7.91 -19.57 28.67
C PRO A 376 -8.56 -18.50 29.56
N GLU A 377 -9.34 -18.92 30.55
CA GLU A 377 -9.83 -18.04 31.61
C GLU A 377 -8.64 -17.33 32.31
N GLY A 378 -8.69 -16.00 32.42
CA GLY A 378 -7.74 -15.22 33.21
C GLY A 378 -6.57 -14.55 32.47
N TYR A 379 -6.45 -14.67 31.14
CA TYR A 379 -5.40 -13.93 30.41
C TYR A 379 -5.70 -12.42 30.33
N ARG A 380 -4.91 -11.59 31.00
CA ARG A 380 -4.92 -10.12 30.89
C ARG A 380 -3.91 -9.67 29.81
N PRO A 381 -4.36 -9.17 28.64
CA PRO A 381 -3.46 -8.60 27.64
C PRO A 381 -3.07 -7.18 28.07
N GLY A 382 -1.83 -6.98 28.51
CA GLY A 382 -1.44 -5.68 29.08
C GLY A 382 0.04 -5.45 29.36
N GLY A 383 0.96 -6.09 28.62
CA GLY A 383 2.40 -5.95 28.91
C GLY A 383 3.10 -4.77 28.21
N THR A 384 2.87 -4.56 26.92
CA THR A 384 3.78 -3.69 26.14
C THR A 384 3.11 -2.88 25.02
N LEU A 385 1.94 -3.28 24.52
CA LEU A 385 1.30 -2.60 23.38
C LEU A 385 0.40 -1.42 23.76
N LEU A 386 0.01 -1.31 25.04
CA LEU A 386 -0.81 -0.21 25.58
C LEU A 386 0.01 0.86 26.30
N GLY A 387 1.34 0.72 26.36
CA GLY A 387 2.24 1.72 26.97
C GLY A 387 2.43 2.99 26.14
N SER A 388 1.87 3.08 24.93
CA SER A 388 1.86 4.31 24.16
C SER A 388 0.70 5.19 24.67
N ALA A 389 0.99 6.07 25.64
CA ALA A 389 0.06 7.11 26.07
C ALA A 389 -0.56 7.78 24.84
N SER A 390 -1.90 7.88 24.81
CA SER A 390 -2.59 8.61 23.74
C SER A 390 -2.06 10.04 23.73
N LEU A 391 -1.43 10.45 22.62
CA LEU A 391 -0.92 11.80 22.47
C LEU A 391 -2.05 12.81 22.73
N PRO A 392 -1.79 13.92 23.45
CA PRO A 392 -2.75 15.01 23.64
C PRO A 392 -3.34 15.46 22.29
N LEU A 393 -4.62 15.83 22.27
CA LEU A 393 -5.35 16.25 21.04
C LEU A 393 -4.56 17.30 20.25
N ARG A 394 -3.95 18.26 20.95
CA ARG A 394 -3.09 19.31 20.37
C ARG A 394 -1.91 18.72 19.59
N GLN A 395 -1.20 17.75 20.15
CA GLN A 395 -0.06 17.11 19.47
C GLN A 395 -0.51 16.22 18.31
N ARG A 396 -1.68 15.56 18.44
CA ARG A 396 -2.27 14.76 17.37
C ARG A 396 -2.69 15.62 16.16
N MET A 397 -3.17 16.83 16.40
CA MET A 397 -3.61 17.75 15.33
C MET A 397 -2.43 18.55 14.75
N LEU A 398 -1.58 19.15 15.59
CA LEU A 398 -0.49 20.02 15.15
C LEU A 398 0.80 19.28 14.79
N GLY A 399 1.05 18.09 15.35
CA GLY A 399 2.27 17.32 15.09
C GLY A 399 2.43 17.00 13.61
N PRO A 400 1.43 16.37 12.97
CA PRO A 400 1.46 16.10 11.53
C PRO A 400 1.63 17.37 10.68
N LEU A 401 0.92 18.46 11.02
CA LEU A 401 1.03 19.74 10.32
C LEU A 401 2.46 20.28 10.38
N LYS A 402 3.04 20.40 11.57
CA LYS A 402 4.42 20.88 11.77
C LYS A 402 5.44 20.01 11.03
N ALA A 403 5.28 18.69 11.09
CA ALA A 403 6.18 17.75 10.42
C ALA A 403 6.11 17.83 8.89
N ASN A 404 4.98 18.27 8.34
CA ASN A 404 4.76 18.38 6.89
C ASN A 404 4.78 19.83 6.37
N PHE A 405 5.07 20.81 7.23
CA PHE A 405 5.13 22.22 6.84
C PHE A 405 6.52 22.57 6.30
N THR A 406 6.88 21.92 5.21
CA THR A 406 8.14 22.13 4.48
C THR A 406 7.88 21.91 3.01
N LEU A 407 8.52 22.70 2.15
CA LEU A 407 8.49 22.49 0.70
C LEU A 407 9.12 21.16 0.30
N ALA A 408 9.75 20.40 1.20
CA ALA A 408 10.13 19.00 0.95
C ALA A 408 8.95 18.02 1.06
N SER A 409 7.85 18.39 1.73
CA SER A 409 6.71 17.50 1.95
C SER A 409 5.88 17.36 0.67
N PRO A 410 5.63 16.13 0.19
CA PRO A 410 4.78 15.90 -0.97
C PRO A 410 3.33 16.35 -0.73
N ASN A 411 2.85 16.32 0.52
CA ASN A 411 1.51 16.75 0.88
C ASN A 411 1.36 18.28 0.75
N LEU A 412 2.35 19.05 1.21
CA LEU A 412 2.32 20.52 1.08
C LEU A 412 2.41 20.94 -0.39
N ARG A 413 3.35 20.35 -1.16
CA ARG A 413 3.46 20.63 -2.60
C ARG A 413 2.17 20.34 -3.34
N HIS A 414 1.52 19.23 -3.03
CA HIS A 414 0.24 18.87 -3.62
C HIS A 414 -0.85 19.88 -3.27
N ALA A 415 -0.95 20.30 -2.00
CA ALA A 415 -1.94 21.30 -1.58
C ALA A 415 -1.72 22.65 -2.28
N ILE A 416 -0.47 23.11 -2.36
CA ILE A 416 -0.12 24.34 -3.11
C ILE A 416 -0.53 24.19 -4.57
N ARG A 417 -0.12 23.09 -5.24
CA ARG A 417 -0.48 22.83 -6.64
C ARG A 417 -2.00 22.76 -6.84
N ALA A 418 -2.73 22.14 -5.91
CA ALA A 418 -4.18 22.06 -5.96
C ALA A 418 -4.82 23.45 -5.95
N SER A 419 -4.40 24.28 -4.99
CA SER A 419 -4.90 25.64 -4.88
C SER A 419 -4.51 26.51 -6.08
N THR A 420 -3.26 26.46 -6.55
CA THR A 420 -2.78 27.33 -7.65
C THR A 420 -3.32 26.95 -9.02
N VAL A 421 -3.60 25.66 -9.26
CA VAL A 421 -4.21 25.19 -10.51
C VAL A 421 -5.72 25.41 -10.50
N THR A 422 -6.37 25.15 -9.36
CA THR A 422 -7.84 25.25 -9.27
C THR A 422 -8.31 26.69 -9.21
N ALA A 423 -7.53 27.62 -8.63
CA ALA A 423 -7.88 29.04 -8.56
C ALA A 423 -8.20 29.68 -9.92
N PRO A 424 -7.34 29.61 -10.95
CA PRO A 424 -7.65 30.18 -12.27
C PRO A 424 -8.80 29.44 -12.97
N VAL A 425 -8.92 28.12 -12.77
CA VAL A 425 -10.06 27.34 -13.30
C VAL A 425 -11.37 27.80 -12.66
N LEU A 426 -11.39 28.00 -11.34
CA LEU A 426 -12.55 28.52 -10.63
C LEU A 426 -12.89 29.95 -11.09
N GLY A 427 -11.89 30.82 -11.21
CA GLY A 427 -12.07 32.17 -11.76
C GLY A 427 -12.68 32.15 -13.16
N LEU A 428 -12.21 31.25 -14.03
CA LEU A 428 -12.78 31.03 -15.36
C LEU A 428 -14.26 30.63 -15.28
N THR A 429 -14.61 29.67 -14.40
CA THR A 429 -16.01 29.21 -14.26
C THR A 429 -16.94 30.27 -13.70
N LEU A 430 -16.43 31.23 -12.92
CA LEU A 430 -17.20 32.36 -12.39
C LEU A 430 -17.34 33.51 -13.40
N LEU A 431 -16.34 33.72 -14.25
CA LEU A 431 -16.35 34.77 -15.28
C LEU A 431 -17.14 34.35 -16.53
N TRP A 432 -17.13 33.06 -16.87
CA TRP A 432 -17.94 32.47 -17.92
C TRP A 432 -18.87 31.40 -17.34
N PRO A 433 -19.94 31.83 -16.64
CA PRO A 433 -20.95 30.90 -16.16
C PRO A 433 -21.69 30.29 -17.35
N GLY A 434 -21.82 28.98 -17.34
CA GLY A 434 -22.53 28.22 -18.37
C GLY A 434 -23.04 26.91 -17.79
N PRO A 435 -23.86 26.15 -18.54
CA PRO A 435 -24.38 24.88 -18.07
C PRO A 435 -23.25 23.96 -17.61
N PHE A 436 -23.35 23.49 -16.36
CA PHE A 436 -22.46 22.51 -15.76
C PHE A 436 -20.96 22.90 -15.65
N THR A 437 -20.59 24.18 -15.79
CA THR A 437 -19.16 24.61 -15.78
C THR A 437 -18.42 24.25 -14.49
N HIS A 438 -19.12 24.15 -13.35
CA HIS A 438 -18.57 23.69 -12.08
C HIS A 438 -17.93 22.28 -12.17
N TRP A 439 -18.36 21.44 -13.12
CA TRP A 439 -17.77 20.12 -13.35
C TRP A 439 -16.28 20.17 -13.74
N LEU A 440 -15.83 21.27 -14.34
CA LEU A 440 -14.42 21.47 -14.66
C LEU A 440 -13.60 21.58 -13.37
N THR A 441 -13.98 22.50 -12.48
CA THR A 441 -13.35 22.72 -11.16
C THR A 441 -13.36 21.42 -10.35
N ILE A 442 -14.51 20.77 -10.27
CA ILE A 442 -14.69 19.47 -9.62
C ILE A 442 -13.71 18.42 -10.18
N THR A 443 -13.62 18.32 -11.51
CA THR A 443 -12.79 17.29 -12.15
C THR A 443 -11.31 17.54 -11.92
N VAL A 444 -10.84 18.78 -12.04
CA VAL A 444 -9.42 19.12 -11.81
C VAL A 444 -8.98 18.64 -10.42
N VAL A 445 -9.77 18.97 -9.39
CA VAL A 445 -9.46 18.61 -8.00
C VAL A 445 -9.53 17.10 -7.76
N LEU A 446 -10.59 16.43 -8.22
CA LEU A 446 -10.76 14.99 -8.00
C LEU A 446 -9.77 14.13 -8.81
N THR A 447 -9.30 14.64 -9.95
CA THR A 447 -8.35 13.93 -10.81
C THR A 447 -6.92 14.09 -10.30
N MET A 448 -6.58 15.28 -9.81
CA MET A 448 -5.23 15.55 -9.39
C MET A 448 -4.86 14.76 -8.13
N GLN A 449 -3.76 14.01 -8.20
CA GLN A 449 -3.18 13.28 -7.09
C GLN A 449 -1.82 13.92 -6.71
N PRO A 450 -1.22 13.57 -5.56
CA PRO A 450 0.09 14.11 -5.19
C PRO A 450 1.20 13.73 -6.16
N PHE A 451 1.11 12.54 -6.75
CA PHE A 451 2.12 11.99 -7.66
C PHE A 451 1.62 12.03 -9.11
N TYR A 452 2.56 12.18 -10.05
CA TYR A 452 2.26 12.19 -11.49
C TYR A 452 1.54 10.91 -11.94
N ALA A 453 2.12 9.74 -11.65
CA ALA A 453 1.58 8.46 -12.12
C ALA A 453 0.16 8.20 -11.57
N ALA A 454 -0.09 8.59 -10.32
CA ALA A 454 -1.42 8.52 -9.72
C ALA A 454 -2.42 9.48 -10.38
N THR A 455 -1.97 10.68 -10.78
CA THR A 455 -2.80 11.67 -11.49
C THR A 455 -3.15 11.17 -12.89
N TRP A 456 -2.17 10.62 -13.61
CA TRP A 456 -2.37 10.01 -14.92
C TRP A 456 -3.36 8.84 -14.88
N GLN A 457 -3.16 7.90 -13.95
CA GLN A 457 -4.08 6.79 -13.76
C GLN A 457 -5.49 7.28 -13.41
N ARG A 458 -5.60 8.23 -12.47
CA ARG A 458 -6.89 8.79 -12.06
C ARG A 458 -7.59 9.49 -13.22
N ALA A 459 -6.85 10.21 -14.07
CA ALA A 459 -7.40 10.86 -15.26
C ALA A 459 -7.98 9.82 -16.25
N LEU A 460 -7.23 8.76 -16.55
CA LEU A 460 -7.71 7.69 -17.44
C LEU A 460 -8.95 6.98 -16.88
N GLU A 461 -8.92 6.59 -15.60
CA GLU A 461 -10.05 5.92 -14.95
C GLU A 461 -11.30 6.80 -14.93
N ARG A 462 -11.13 8.11 -14.69
CA ARG A 462 -12.23 9.07 -14.65
C ARG A 462 -12.78 9.36 -16.04
N ILE A 463 -11.93 9.60 -17.04
CA ILE A 463 -12.34 9.82 -18.44
C ILE A 463 -13.08 8.58 -18.96
N GLY A 464 -12.47 7.39 -18.85
CA GLY A 464 -13.08 6.14 -19.30
C GLY A 464 -14.39 5.83 -18.59
N GLY A 465 -14.42 5.98 -17.26
CA GLY A 465 -15.63 5.77 -16.47
C GLY A 465 -16.75 6.77 -16.81
N THR A 466 -16.42 8.05 -16.97
CA THR A 466 -17.40 9.08 -17.31
C THR A 466 -17.99 8.89 -18.70
N VAL A 467 -17.17 8.57 -19.70
CA VAL A 467 -17.68 8.36 -21.07
C VAL A 467 -18.63 7.16 -21.12
N LEU A 468 -18.21 6.02 -20.56
CA LEU A 468 -19.04 4.81 -20.54
C LEU A 468 -20.32 5.02 -19.71
N GLY A 469 -20.20 5.62 -18.53
CA GLY A 469 -21.33 5.87 -17.65
C GLY A 469 -22.28 6.96 -18.17
N GLY A 470 -21.76 7.98 -18.85
CA GLY A 470 -22.55 9.04 -19.46
C GLY A 470 -23.41 8.52 -20.62
N LEU A 471 -22.83 7.70 -21.50
CA LEU A 471 -23.57 7.03 -22.58
C LEU A 471 -24.68 6.13 -22.01
N PHE A 472 -24.36 5.35 -20.97
CA PHE A 472 -25.34 4.50 -20.30
C PHE A 472 -26.42 5.32 -19.58
N GLY A 473 -26.06 6.45 -18.98
CA GLY A 473 -26.97 7.36 -18.29
C GLY A 473 -27.97 8.03 -19.23
N ALA A 474 -27.48 8.55 -20.36
CA ALA A 474 -28.33 9.11 -21.41
C ALA A 474 -29.32 8.06 -21.97
N LEU A 475 -28.86 6.82 -22.16
CA LEU A 475 -29.74 5.72 -22.57
C LEU A 475 -30.81 5.44 -21.51
N LEU A 476 -30.43 5.30 -20.24
CA LEU A 476 -31.40 5.06 -19.15
C LEU A 476 -32.40 6.21 -18.99
N ALA A 477 -31.94 7.46 -19.08
CA ALA A 477 -32.79 8.64 -19.01
C ALA A 477 -33.81 8.67 -20.15
N SER A 478 -33.42 8.26 -21.37
CA SER A 478 -34.34 8.17 -22.51
C SER A 478 -35.43 7.11 -22.34
N LEU A 479 -35.22 6.11 -21.48
CA LEU A 479 -36.18 5.04 -21.18
C LEU A 479 -37.08 5.36 -19.97
N ALA A 480 -36.62 6.23 -19.07
CA ALA A 480 -37.28 6.56 -17.81
C ALA A 480 -37.91 7.95 -17.86
N THR A 481 -39.20 8.00 -18.21
CA THR A 481 -39.93 9.26 -18.41
C THR A 481 -40.65 9.79 -17.16
N THR A 482 -40.62 9.06 -16.05
CA THR A 482 -41.26 9.47 -14.79
C THR A 482 -40.24 9.66 -13.67
N THR A 483 -40.47 10.62 -12.78
CA THR A 483 -39.61 10.88 -11.61
C THR A 483 -39.43 9.62 -10.74
N LEU A 484 -40.49 8.82 -10.60
CA LEU A 484 -40.45 7.55 -9.88
C LEU A 484 -39.58 6.50 -10.59
N ALA A 485 -39.61 6.43 -11.92
CA ALA A 485 -38.72 5.53 -12.67
C ALA A 485 -37.25 5.96 -12.55
N LEU A 486 -36.97 7.27 -12.58
CA LEU A 486 -35.62 7.80 -12.35
C LEU A 486 -35.14 7.47 -10.93
N ALA A 487 -35.97 7.68 -9.91
CA ALA A 487 -35.66 7.32 -8.53
C ALA A 487 -35.44 5.81 -8.34
N ALA A 488 -36.23 4.97 -9.03
CA ALA A 488 -36.09 3.51 -9.01
C ALA A 488 -34.79 3.04 -9.66
N LEU A 489 -34.27 3.74 -10.67
CA LEU A 489 -32.98 3.45 -11.31
C LEU A 489 -31.77 3.95 -10.50
N ILE A 490 -31.90 5.08 -9.80
CA ILE A 490 -30.86 5.64 -8.93
C ILE A 490 -30.47 4.65 -7.82
N PHE A 491 -31.44 3.90 -7.28
CA PHE A 491 -31.21 2.97 -6.17
C PHE A 491 -30.25 1.81 -6.50
N PRO A 492 -30.50 0.95 -7.53
CA PRO A 492 -29.58 -0.11 -7.90
C PRO A 492 -28.23 0.41 -8.41
N LEU A 493 -28.20 1.54 -9.14
CA LEU A 493 -26.95 2.18 -9.58
C LEU A 493 -26.08 2.62 -8.38
N SER A 494 -26.71 3.19 -7.35
CA SER A 494 -26.05 3.55 -6.09
C SER A 494 -25.48 2.32 -5.40
N ILE A 495 -26.25 1.23 -5.30
CA ILE A 495 -25.80 -0.01 -4.65
C ILE A 495 -24.58 -0.57 -5.37
N ILE A 496 -24.68 -0.76 -6.69
CA ILE A 496 -23.63 -1.38 -7.49
C ILE A 496 -22.37 -0.51 -7.49
N GLY A 497 -22.52 0.80 -7.68
CA GLY A 497 -21.41 1.74 -7.68
C GLY A 497 -20.68 1.76 -6.35
N PHE A 498 -21.36 2.10 -5.26
CA PHE A 498 -20.72 2.22 -3.95
C PHE A 498 -20.19 0.88 -3.41
N ALA A 499 -20.81 -0.25 -3.78
CA ALA A 499 -20.28 -1.57 -3.43
C ALA A 499 -18.92 -1.86 -4.07
N ALA A 500 -18.66 -1.33 -5.28
CA ALA A 500 -17.44 -1.56 -6.04
C ALA A 500 -16.37 -0.47 -5.85
N ARG A 501 -16.66 0.62 -5.12
CA ARG A 501 -15.78 1.78 -4.94
C ARG A 501 -14.36 1.44 -4.47
N GLN A 502 -14.22 0.47 -3.56
CA GLN A 502 -12.91 0.05 -3.03
C GLN A 502 -12.19 -0.97 -3.93
N VAL A 503 -12.88 -1.52 -4.94
CA VAL A 503 -12.37 -2.55 -5.85
C VAL A 503 -11.88 -1.95 -7.16
N SER A 504 -12.68 -1.07 -7.78
CA SER A 504 -12.30 -0.36 -9.01
C SER A 504 -12.90 1.04 -9.03
N TYR A 505 -12.02 2.04 -9.06
CA TYR A 505 -12.44 3.44 -9.18
C TYR A 505 -13.08 3.73 -10.56
N ALA A 506 -12.55 3.16 -11.64
CA ALA A 506 -13.12 3.33 -12.98
C ALA A 506 -14.56 2.80 -13.05
N PHE A 507 -14.80 1.60 -12.51
CA PHE A 507 -16.14 1.00 -12.46
C PHE A 507 -17.09 1.82 -11.57
N PHE A 508 -16.59 2.32 -10.44
CA PHE A 508 -17.35 3.24 -9.58
C PHE A 508 -17.78 4.50 -10.33
N ILE A 509 -16.88 5.15 -11.07
CA ILE A 509 -17.22 6.33 -11.87
C ILE A 509 -18.19 5.99 -13.01
N ALA A 510 -18.06 4.81 -13.63
CA ALA A 510 -18.99 4.32 -14.64
C ALA A 510 -20.42 4.11 -14.10
N CYS A 511 -20.58 3.72 -12.83
CA CYS A 511 -21.89 3.64 -12.17
C CYS A 511 -22.37 4.98 -11.61
N LEU A 512 -21.44 5.85 -11.19
CA LEU A 512 -21.76 7.15 -10.60
C LEU A 512 -22.21 8.16 -11.66
N THR A 513 -21.59 8.16 -12.83
CA THR A 513 -21.93 9.10 -13.91
C THR A 513 -23.40 9.01 -14.35
N PRO A 514 -23.99 7.83 -14.63
CA PRO A 514 -25.41 7.75 -14.96
C PRO A 514 -26.27 8.22 -13.79
N LEU A 515 -25.90 7.92 -12.54
CA LEU A 515 -26.60 8.44 -11.37
C LEU A 515 -26.60 9.98 -11.32
N VAL A 516 -25.50 10.64 -11.67
CA VAL A 516 -25.44 12.10 -11.77
C VAL A 516 -26.29 12.63 -12.93
N VAL A 517 -26.27 11.97 -14.09
CA VAL A 517 -27.11 12.37 -15.25
C VAL A 517 -28.59 12.28 -14.89
N LEU A 518 -29.04 11.18 -14.28
CA LEU A 518 -30.42 11.00 -13.84
C LEU A 518 -30.81 12.01 -12.75
N LEU A 519 -29.87 12.38 -11.88
CA LEU A 519 -30.11 13.41 -10.85
C LEU A 519 -30.28 14.80 -11.46
N VAL A 520 -29.47 15.16 -12.45
CA VAL A 520 -29.60 16.45 -13.15
C VAL A 520 -30.95 16.54 -13.84
N GLU A 521 -31.43 15.45 -14.47
CA GLU A 521 -32.77 15.39 -15.07
C GLU A 521 -33.88 15.66 -14.03
N VAL A 522 -33.73 15.16 -12.80
CA VAL A 522 -34.67 15.41 -11.69
C VAL A 522 -34.57 16.85 -11.16
N MET A 523 -33.36 17.41 -11.08
CA MET A 523 -33.12 18.72 -10.49
C MET A 523 -33.37 19.90 -11.45
N GLU A 524 -33.07 19.71 -12.73
CA GLU A 524 -33.19 20.72 -13.78
C GLU A 524 -33.85 20.11 -15.04
N PRO A 525 -35.18 19.88 -14.99
CA PRO A 525 -35.92 19.33 -16.12
C PRO A 525 -35.80 20.24 -17.34
N GLY A 526 -35.45 19.69 -18.51
CA GLY A 526 -35.45 20.43 -19.79
C GLY A 526 -34.15 20.41 -20.59
N HIS A 527 -33.05 19.91 -20.04
CA HIS A 527 -31.84 19.62 -20.83
C HIS A 527 -31.95 18.25 -21.51
N ALA A 528 -31.48 18.11 -22.74
CA ALA A 528 -31.41 16.80 -23.37
C ALA A 528 -30.40 15.93 -22.59
N SER A 529 -30.77 14.72 -22.16
CA SER A 529 -29.89 13.87 -21.35
C SER A 529 -28.56 13.54 -22.06
N TRP A 530 -28.55 13.58 -23.40
CA TRP A 530 -27.35 13.48 -24.24
C TRP A 530 -26.42 14.69 -24.14
N GLU A 531 -26.96 15.90 -23.99
CA GLU A 531 -26.19 17.13 -23.74
C GLU A 531 -25.49 17.05 -22.38
N VAL A 532 -26.23 16.65 -21.33
CA VAL A 532 -25.70 16.45 -19.97
C VAL A 532 -24.52 15.46 -20.00
N ALA A 533 -24.69 14.32 -20.69
CA ALA A 533 -23.63 13.32 -20.84
C ALA A 533 -22.42 13.86 -21.64
N GLY A 534 -22.66 14.60 -22.73
CA GLY A 534 -21.62 15.21 -23.55
C GLY A 534 -20.79 16.26 -22.79
N MET A 535 -21.47 17.17 -22.08
CA MET A 535 -20.83 18.18 -21.24
C MET A 535 -20.03 17.54 -20.10
N ARG A 536 -20.53 16.44 -19.53
CA ARG A 536 -19.80 15.69 -18.50
C ARG A 536 -18.53 15.06 -19.06
N ALA A 537 -18.57 14.49 -20.25
CA ALA A 537 -17.39 13.95 -20.92
C ALA A 537 -16.37 15.05 -21.27
N LEU A 538 -16.83 16.18 -21.81
CA LEU A 538 -15.98 17.33 -22.17
C LEU A 538 -15.23 17.89 -20.96
N PHE A 539 -15.94 18.27 -19.89
CA PHE A 539 -15.29 18.83 -18.69
C PHE A 539 -14.44 17.78 -17.96
N THR A 540 -14.75 16.49 -18.10
CA THR A 540 -13.91 15.43 -17.55
C THR A 540 -12.58 15.32 -18.33
N LEU A 541 -12.63 15.41 -19.65
CA LEU A 541 -11.44 15.40 -20.51
C LEU A 541 -10.57 16.63 -20.23
N LEU A 542 -11.14 17.84 -20.26
CA LEU A 542 -10.42 19.09 -20.00
C LEU A 542 -9.81 19.11 -18.60
N GLY A 543 -10.58 18.75 -17.57
CA GLY A 543 -10.08 18.71 -16.20
C GLY A 543 -8.98 17.66 -16.01
N GLY A 544 -9.09 16.51 -16.68
CA GLY A 544 -8.05 15.49 -16.70
C GLY A 544 -6.75 15.94 -17.37
N LEU A 545 -6.86 16.63 -18.51
CA LEU A 545 -5.71 17.22 -19.21
C LEU A 545 -5.02 18.28 -18.35
N ILE A 546 -5.78 19.19 -17.72
CA ILE A 546 -5.24 20.22 -16.81
C ILE A 546 -4.55 19.58 -15.60
N ALA A 547 -5.15 18.55 -14.99
CA ALA A 547 -4.57 17.85 -13.86
C ALA A 547 -3.24 17.17 -14.22
N VAL A 548 -3.18 16.50 -15.38
CA VAL A 548 -1.95 15.85 -15.87
C VAL A 548 -0.89 16.89 -16.24
N ALA A 549 -1.26 17.93 -16.99
CA ALA A 549 -0.33 18.99 -17.41
C ALA A 549 0.25 19.74 -16.21
N SER A 550 -0.58 20.11 -15.23
CA SER A 550 -0.10 20.78 -14.02
C SER A 550 0.86 19.91 -13.20
N SER A 551 0.63 18.58 -13.17
CA SER A 551 1.55 17.66 -12.49
C SER A 551 2.92 17.52 -13.17
N LEU A 552 3.03 17.89 -14.45
CA LEU A 552 4.30 17.97 -15.20
C LEU A 552 4.98 19.34 -15.08
N LEU A 553 4.19 20.42 -15.11
CA LEU A 553 4.70 21.79 -15.21
C LEU A 553 4.97 22.44 -13.85
N LEU A 554 4.16 22.15 -12.83
CA LEU A 554 4.20 22.83 -11.53
C LEU A 554 4.83 21.96 -10.45
N TRP A 555 6.09 22.27 -10.12
CA TRP A 555 6.93 21.59 -9.13
C TRP A 555 6.88 20.05 -9.25
N PRO A 556 7.32 19.49 -10.39
CA PRO A 556 7.39 18.04 -10.54
C PRO A 556 8.26 17.46 -9.41
N VAL A 557 7.68 16.51 -8.66
CA VAL A 557 8.48 15.64 -7.80
C VAL A 557 9.00 14.57 -8.74
N TRP A 558 10.28 14.64 -9.05
CA TRP A 558 10.94 13.60 -9.81
C TRP A 558 11.29 12.48 -8.83
N GLU A 559 10.77 11.28 -9.12
CA GLU A 559 10.89 10.15 -8.21
C GLU A 559 12.34 9.67 -7.97
N PRO A 560 13.37 9.96 -8.79
CA PRO A 560 14.75 9.58 -8.47
C PRO A 560 15.25 10.09 -7.12
N ASP A 561 14.90 11.32 -6.73
CA ASP A 561 15.28 11.88 -5.43
C ASP A 561 14.58 11.16 -4.27
N GLN A 562 13.31 10.80 -4.46
CA GLN A 562 12.55 10.05 -3.46
C GLN A 562 13.05 8.61 -3.35
N VAL A 563 13.38 7.96 -4.48
CA VAL A 563 14.01 6.64 -4.51
C VAL A 563 15.33 6.64 -3.76
N ARG A 564 16.17 7.66 -3.96
CA ARG A 564 17.43 7.82 -3.20
C ARG A 564 17.18 7.93 -1.70
N LEU A 565 16.21 8.75 -1.28
CA LEU A 565 15.87 8.92 0.13
C LEU A 565 15.34 7.62 0.76
N GLU A 566 14.41 6.94 0.09
CA GLU A 566 13.84 5.67 0.59
C GLU A 566 14.89 4.55 0.59
N LEU A 567 15.83 4.55 -0.36
CA LEU A 567 16.95 3.62 -0.38
C LEU A 567 17.83 3.80 0.86
N ARG A 568 18.21 5.04 1.20
CA ARG A 568 19.00 5.32 2.42
C ARG A 568 18.28 4.87 3.68
N LYS A 569 16.97 5.13 3.79
CA LYS A 569 16.16 4.64 4.92
C LYS A 569 16.15 3.11 4.99
N ALA A 570 16.03 2.44 3.85
CA ALA A 570 16.08 0.98 3.78
C ALA A 570 17.45 0.45 4.23
N VAL A 571 18.55 1.01 3.72
CA VAL A 571 19.92 0.64 4.15
C VAL A 571 20.09 0.85 5.66
N LYS A 572 19.68 2.01 6.19
CA LYS A 572 19.73 2.30 7.63
C LYS A 572 18.97 1.28 8.46
N ALA A 573 17.74 0.94 8.07
CA ALA A 573 16.93 -0.04 8.79
C ALA A 573 17.55 -1.45 8.76
N HIS A 574 18.21 -1.83 7.65
CA HIS A 574 18.97 -3.08 7.57
C HIS A 574 20.24 -3.04 8.43
N ALA A 575 20.92 -1.89 8.53
CA ALA A 575 22.05 -1.70 9.43
C ALA A 575 21.63 -1.88 10.90
N ASP A 576 20.52 -1.29 11.32
CA ASP A 576 19.97 -1.42 12.66
C ASP A 576 19.51 -2.86 12.95
N PHE A 577 18.95 -3.55 11.95
CA PHE A 577 18.61 -4.97 12.05
C PHE A 577 19.85 -5.85 12.21
N ALA A 578 20.90 -5.63 11.41
CA ALA A 578 22.17 -6.33 11.51
C ALA A 578 22.81 -6.12 12.89
N ARG A 579 22.87 -4.86 13.36
CA ARG A 579 23.41 -4.51 14.69
C ARG A 579 22.68 -5.25 15.81
N THR A 580 21.36 -5.38 15.70
CA THR A 580 20.57 -6.05 16.73
C THR A 580 20.77 -7.56 16.72
N VAL A 581 20.70 -8.20 15.54
CA VAL A 581 20.85 -9.66 15.40
C VAL A 581 22.26 -10.13 15.75
N LEU A 582 23.27 -9.31 15.45
CA LEU A 582 24.67 -9.64 15.68
C LEU A 582 25.21 -9.08 17.02
N SER A 583 24.35 -8.48 17.87
CA SER A 583 24.77 -7.96 19.18
C SER A 583 24.95 -9.05 20.23
N ASN A 584 25.91 -8.85 21.15
CA ASN A 584 26.13 -9.72 22.31
C ASN A 584 25.12 -9.49 23.46
N ARG A 585 23.94 -8.91 23.19
CA ARG A 585 22.91 -8.67 24.22
C ARG A 585 22.36 -9.99 24.78
N ALA A 586 21.77 -9.93 25.97
CA ALA A 586 21.01 -11.05 26.54
C ALA A 586 19.94 -11.53 25.55
N GLU A 587 19.78 -12.85 25.43
CA GLU A 587 18.91 -13.50 24.44
C GLU A 587 17.46 -12.98 24.47
N ALA A 588 16.91 -12.74 25.66
CA ALA A 588 15.54 -12.24 25.84
C ALA A 588 15.36 -10.81 25.30
N GLU A 589 16.27 -9.89 25.63
CA GLU A 589 16.24 -8.50 25.14
C GLU A 589 16.49 -8.42 23.64
N ARG A 590 17.41 -9.25 23.13
CA ARG A 590 17.76 -9.31 21.71
C ARG A 590 16.59 -9.76 20.86
N ARG A 591 15.78 -10.72 21.32
CA ARG A 591 14.61 -11.24 20.57
C ARG A 591 13.58 -10.16 20.27
N GLY A 592 13.11 -9.42 21.29
CA GLY A 592 12.12 -8.37 21.09
C GLY A 592 12.65 -7.22 20.22
N ALA A 593 13.88 -6.78 20.46
CA ALA A 593 14.52 -5.76 19.64
C ALA A 593 14.74 -6.22 18.19
N ALA A 594 15.14 -7.48 17.97
CA ALA A 594 15.36 -8.03 16.64
C ALA A 594 14.06 -8.20 15.86
N GLU A 595 12.94 -8.49 16.53
CA GLU A 595 11.61 -8.48 15.90
C GLU A 595 11.21 -7.07 15.45
N ALA A 596 11.37 -6.07 16.30
CA ALA A 596 11.10 -4.67 15.94
C ALA A 596 11.99 -4.20 14.78
N ALA A 597 13.29 -4.54 14.80
CA ALA A 597 14.22 -4.17 13.74
C ALA A 597 13.95 -4.91 12.42
N ALA A 598 13.57 -6.20 12.48
CA ALA A 598 13.14 -6.97 11.30
C ALA A 598 11.85 -6.40 10.67
N ARG A 599 10.93 -5.90 11.50
CA ARG A 599 9.73 -5.21 11.01
C ARG A 599 10.12 -3.90 10.35
N ALA A 600 10.93 -3.08 11.01
CA ALA A 600 11.38 -1.79 10.48
C ALA A 600 12.11 -1.91 9.13
N SER A 601 13.02 -2.90 8.98
CA SER A 601 13.71 -3.16 7.72
C SER A 601 12.76 -3.59 6.61
N GLY A 602 11.78 -4.47 6.91
CA GLY A 602 10.74 -4.86 5.96
C GLY A 602 9.83 -3.70 5.52
N LEU A 603 9.47 -2.79 6.43
CA LEU A 603 8.66 -1.60 6.10
C LEU A 603 9.43 -0.59 5.25
N ALA A 604 10.70 -0.38 5.57
CA ALA A 604 11.57 0.50 4.78
C ALA A 604 11.78 -0.05 3.36
N LEU A 605 11.95 -1.37 3.22
CA LEU A 605 12.04 -2.03 1.92
C LEU A 605 10.74 -1.90 1.10
N ASN A 606 9.57 -2.14 1.72
CA ASN A 606 8.27 -1.92 1.06
C ASN A 606 8.11 -0.47 0.58
N SER A 607 8.60 0.50 1.36
CA SER A 607 8.55 1.92 1.02
C SER A 607 9.46 2.25 -0.17
N LEU A 608 10.66 1.66 -0.21
CA LEU A 608 11.57 1.72 -1.36
C LEU A 608 10.94 1.10 -2.62
N GLU A 609 10.35 -0.09 -2.52
CA GLU A 609 9.67 -0.74 -3.64
C GLU A 609 8.49 0.08 -4.17
N ALA A 610 7.73 0.71 -3.28
CA ALA A 610 6.64 1.62 -3.66
C ALA A 610 7.18 2.88 -4.34
N ALA A 611 8.34 3.40 -3.94
CA ALA A 611 9.01 4.50 -4.63
C ALA A 611 9.54 4.06 -6.02
N LEU A 612 10.18 2.89 -6.12
CA LEU A 612 10.66 2.31 -7.37
C LEU A 612 9.52 2.06 -8.36
N SER A 613 8.41 1.46 -7.91
CA SER A 613 7.24 1.22 -8.74
C SER A 613 6.64 2.52 -9.29
N ARG A 614 6.63 3.60 -8.49
CA ARG A 614 6.19 4.92 -8.94
C ARG A 614 7.17 5.54 -9.93
N ALA A 615 8.47 5.43 -9.66
CA ALA A 615 9.52 5.92 -10.55
C ALA A 615 9.42 5.27 -11.93
N LEU A 616 9.26 3.95 -12.01
CA LEU A 616 9.16 3.22 -13.28
C LEU A 616 7.93 3.59 -14.13
N GLN A 617 6.90 4.19 -13.53
CA GLN A 617 5.71 4.68 -14.24
C GLN A 617 5.91 6.09 -14.81
N GLN A 618 7.00 6.79 -14.47
CA GLN A 618 7.29 8.12 -14.99
C GLN A 618 7.99 8.05 -16.36
N PRO A 619 7.70 9.00 -17.27
CA PRO A 619 8.43 9.12 -18.53
C PRO A 619 9.94 9.28 -18.26
N ARG A 620 10.78 8.47 -18.91
CA ARG A 620 12.26 8.50 -18.86
C ARG A 620 12.94 8.10 -17.54
N ALA A 621 12.20 7.83 -16.46
CA ALA A 621 12.77 7.53 -15.15
C ALA A 621 13.49 6.17 -15.04
N GLY A 622 13.07 5.17 -15.84
CA GLY A 622 13.73 3.85 -15.85
C GLY A 622 15.18 3.85 -16.34
N ARG A 623 15.67 4.96 -16.93
CA ARG A 623 17.07 5.14 -17.35
C ARG A 623 17.89 6.02 -16.40
N HIS A 624 17.29 6.47 -15.29
CA HIS A 624 18.00 7.32 -14.34
C HIS A 624 18.95 6.46 -13.48
N PRO A 625 20.25 6.81 -13.37
CA PRO A 625 21.24 5.98 -12.66
C PRO A 625 20.82 5.61 -11.24
N GLN A 626 20.20 6.54 -10.50
CA GLN A 626 19.73 6.28 -9.14
C GLN A 626 18.61 5.24 -9.06
N VAL A 627 17.74 5.17 -10.08
CA VAL A 627 16.65 4.17 -10.13
C VAL A 627 17.23 2.80 -10.45
N GLU A 628 18.17 2.73 -11.39
CA GLU A 628 18.90 1.49 -11.71
C GLU A 628 19.67 0.96 -10.50
N THR A 629 20.46 1.81 -9.83
CA THR A 629 21.17 1.47 -8.60
C THR A 629 20.21 0.98 -7.51
N ALA A 630 19.08 1.65 -7.33
CA ALA A 630 18.09 1.26 -6.33
C ALA A 630 17.39 -0.06 -6.67
N MET A 631 17.16 -0.38 -7.95
CA MET A 631 16.62 -1.67 -8.37
C MET A 631 17.57 -2.83 -8.04
N VAL A 632 18.87 -2.64 -8.23
CA VAL A 632 19.88 -3.66 -7.86
C VAL A 632 19.99 -3.76 -6.33
N ALA A 633 20.04 -2.61 -5.64
CA ALA A 633 20.15 -2.57 -4.19
C ALA A 633 18.93 -3.17 -3.47
N ASP A 634 17.72 -3.05 -4.02
CA ASP A 634 16.49 -3.67 -3.50
C ASP A 634 16.62 -5.18 -3.34
N ALA A 635 17.08 -5.87 -4.39
CA ALA A 635 17.29 -7.33 -4.36
C ALA A 635 18.35 -7.71 -3.31
N THR A 636 19.46 -6.98 -3.24
CA THR A 636 20.54 -7.23 -2.29
C THR A 636 20.10 -7.00 -0.85
N LEU A 637 19.40 -5.91 -0.56
CA LEU A 637 18.85 -5.62 0.77
C LEU A 637 17.88 -6.70 1.21
N ARG A 638 17.06 -7.21 0.30
CA ARG A 638 16.15 -8.32 0.61
C ARG A 638 16.88 -9.60 0.99
N ARG A 639 17.96 -9.94 0.29
CA ARG A 639 18.82 -11.10 0.62
C ARG A 639 19.50 -10.90 1.96
N ILE A 640 19.98 -9.69 2.25
CA ILE A 640 20.51 -9.32 3.58
C ILE A 640 19.44 -9.52 4.66
N GLY A 641 18.23 -9.01 4.47
CA GLY A 641 17.13 -9.16 5.43
C GLY A 641 16.71 -10.61 5.65
N ALA A 642 16.73 -11.43 4.60
CA ALA A 642 16.46 -12.87 4.70
C ALA A 642 17.55 -13.61 5.48
N ARG A 643 18.83 -13.32 5.20
CA ARG A 643 19.98 -13.92 5.91
C ARG A 643 20.03 -13.51 7.37
N LEU A 644 19.75 -12.24 7.68
CA LEU A 644 19.61 -11.77 9.06
C LEU A 644 18.44 -12.45 9.78
N SER A 645 17.33 -12.70 9.07
CA SER A 645 16.20 -13.46 9.62
C SER A 645 16.56 -14.93 9.87
N ALA A 646 17.35 -15.55 8.99
CA ALA A 646 17.86 -16.90 9.18
C ALA A 646 18.84 -16.94 10.37
N LEU A 647 19.79 -16.01 10.46
CA LEU A 647 20.74 -15.87 11.56
C LEU A 647 20.06 -15.64 12.92
N ARG A 648 18.91 -14.97 12.95
CA ARG A 648 18.07 -14.80 14.16
C ARG A 648 17.44 -16.12 14.61
N HIS A 649 17.12 -17.02 13.67
CA HIS A 649 16.41 -18.28 13.94
C HIS A 649 17.31 -19.51 13.93
N ALA A 650 18.56 -19.38 13.50
CA ALA A 650 19.55 -20.45 13.50
C ALA A 650 19.72 -20.98 14.93
N ALA A 651 19.65 -22.30 15.07
CA ALA A 651 19.93 -23.01 16.32
C ALA A 651 21.43 -23.13 16.61
N GLU A 652 22.29 -22.55 15.77
CA GLU A 652 23.73 -22.55 16.00
C GLU A 652 24.07 -21.67 17.20
N PRO A 653 24.87 -22.17 18.16
CA PRO A 653 25.21 -21.42 19.35
C PRO A 653 25.99 -20.16 18.97
N LYS A 654 25.47 -19.00 19.38
CA LYS A 654 26.13 -17.71 19.32
C LYS A 654 26.00 -17.10 20.71
N PRO A 655 27.04 -16.60 21.39
CA PRO A 655 28.44 -16.93 21.51
C PRO A 655 28.70 -17.41 22.96
N ALA A 656 28.13 -18.55 23.36
CA ALA A 656 28.47 -19.24 24.61
C ALA A 656 29.48 -20.38 24.37
N LEU A 657 29.89 -20.58 23.11
CA LEU A 657 30.97 -21.46 22.68
C LEU A 657 32.37 -20.89 22.99
N ALA A 658 32.45 -19.63 23.44
CA ALA A 658 33.72 -18.92 23.66
C ALA A 658 34.34 -19.20 25.04
N GLU A 659 33.57 -19.64 26.04
CA GLU A 659 34.09 -19.94 27.39
C GLU A 659 34.44 -21.42 27.61
N GLU A 660 33.89 -22.35 26.82
CA GLU A 660 34.13 -23.81 26.99
C GLU A 660 35.18 -24.41 26.02
N LEU A 661 35.70 -23.64 25.06
CA LEU A 661 36.66 -24.09 24.02
C LEU A 661 38.02 -23.37 24.07
N ALA A 662 38.44 -22.94 25.26
CA ALA A 662 39.61 -22.10 25.53
C ALA A 662 41.01 -22.69 25.20
N GLY A 663 41.12 -23.66 24.29
CA GLY A 663 42.41 -24.18 23.82
C GLY A 663 42.84 -23.66 22.44
N ASP A 664 41.90 -23.53 21.50
CA ASP A 664 42.21 -23.28 20.06
C ASP A 664 41.17 -22.37 19.36
N ALA A 665 40.13 -21.92 20.07
CA ALA A 665 38.97 -21.18 19.52
C ALA A 665 39.06 -19.65 19.62
N GLY A 666 40.17 -19.10 20.12
CA GLY A 666 40.38 -17.66 20.29
C GLY A 666 40.33 -16.90 18.96
N ASP A 667 41.00 -17.44 17.94
CA ASP A 667 41.12 -16.83 16.61
C ASP A 667 39.79 -16.81 15.84
N GLU A 668 38.96 -17.86 15.95
CA GLU A 668 37.65 -17.92 15.26
C GLU A 668 36.63 -16.97 15.88
N ALA A 669 36.62 -16.85 17.21
CA ALA A 669 35.75 -15.91 17.92
C ALA A 669 36.14 -14.45 17.62
N GLU A 670 37.45 -14.17 17.55
CA GLU A 670 37.97 -12.87 17.16
C GLU A 670 37.66 -12.55 15.69
N ALA A 671 37.84 -13.50 14.78
CA ALA A 671 37.45 -13.35 13.37
C ALA A 671 35.95 -13.07 13.23
N CYS A 672 35.09 -13.79 13.96
CA CYS A 672 33.64 -13.57 13.94
C CYS A 672 33.25 -12.18 14.47
N ARG A 673 33.94 -11.68 15.50
CA ARG A 673 33.77 -10.31 16.01
C ARG A 673 34.20 -9.27 14.98
N ALA A 674 35.36 -9.47 14.34
CA ALA A 674 35.88 -8.58 13.31
C ALA A 674 34.93 -8.48 12.10
N TRP A 675 34.42 -9.61 11.61
CA TRP A 675 33.43 -9.64 10.52
C TRP A 675 32.09 -9.02 10.91
N THR A 676 31.62 -9.25 12.14
CA THR A 676 30.40 -8.62 12.67
C THR A 676 30.52 -7.10 12.73
N LEU A 677 31.66 -6.60 13.23
CA LEU A 677 31.95 -5.17 13.28
C LEU A 677 32.05 -4.58 11.87
N TRP A 678 32.69 -5.28 10.94
CA TRP A 678 32.77 -4.85 9.54
C TRP A 678 31.39 -4.76 8.89
N ILE A 679 30.52 -5.76 9.03
CA ILE A 679 29.15 -5.77 8.47
C ILE A 679 28.36 -4.57 9.00
N THR A 680 28.33 -4.41 10.32
CA THR A 680 27.51 -3.37 10.98
C THR A 680 28.01 -1.97 10.67
N THR A 681 29.33 -1.76 10.63
CA THR A 681 29.94 -0.47 10.28
C THR A 681 29.75 -0.15 8.80
N THR A 682 29.92 -1.13 7.91
CA THR A 682 29.73 -0.96 6.46
C THR A 682 28.30 -0.55 6.14
N LEU A 683 27.30 -1.28 6.65
CA LEU A 683 25.89 -0.95 6.43
C LEU A 683 25.51 0.42 7.00
N ALA A 684 26.06 0.79 8.17
CA ALA A 684 25.85 2.12 8.75
C ALA A 684 26.44 3.23 7.88
N ARG A 685 27.69 3.07 7.40
CA ARG A 685 28.33 4.07 6.51
C ARG A 685 27.65 4.18 5.15
N LEU A 686 27.14 3.08 4.60
CA LEU A 686 26.35 3.09 3.37
C LEU A 686 25.02 3.84 3.51
N ALA A 687 24.50 4.01 4.73
CA ALA A 687 23.28 4.78 4.98
C ALA A 687 23.50 6.29 5.06
N GLU A 688 24.73 6.75 5.36
CA GLU A 688 25.05 8.14 5.70
C GLU A 688 25.63 8.97 4.55
N ASP A 689 25.90 8.38 3.37
CA ASP A 689 26.52 9.00 2.19
C ASP A 689 27.84 9.73 2.49
N GLY A 690 28.99 9.09 2.21
CA GLY A 690 30.28 9.79 2.10
C GLY A 690 31.38 9.37 3.08
N GLY A 691 31.16 8.35 3.91
CA GLY A 691 32.23 7.74 4.69
C GLY A 691 33.08 6.77 3.88
N ALA A 692 34.40 6.81 4.03
CA ALA A 692 35.28 5.75 3.52
C ALA A 692 34.79 4.40 4.08
N LEU A 693 34.70 3.36 3.26
CA LEU A 693 34.32 2.03 3.74
C LEU A 693 35.46 1.46 4.60
N PRO A 694 35.16 0.72 5.70
CA PRO A 694 36.20 0.05 6.47
C PRO A 694 36.93 -0.96 5.57
N ALA A 695 38.25 -1.07 5.75
CA ALA A 695 39.04 -2.11 5.10
C ALA A 695 38.53 -3.50 5.49
N LEU A 696 38.71 -4.47 4.60
CA LEU A 696 38.41 -5.87 4.90
C LEU A 696 39.27 -6.33 6.11
N PRO A 697 38.70 -7.13 7.04
CA PRO A 697 39.45 -7.65 8.18
C PRO A 697 40.72 -8.42 7.75
N ALA A 698 41.80 -8.32 8.52
CA ALA A 698 43.10 -8.93 8.20
C ALA A 698 43.12 -10.47 8.31
N HIS A 699 42.13 -11.10 8.95
CA HIS A 699 41.97 -12.56 8.98
C HIS A 699 41.11 -13.04 7.80
N PRO A 700 41.71 -13.66 6.75
CA PRO A 700 40.97 -14.08 5.55
C PRO A 700 40.10 -15.32 5.78
N ALA A 701 40.32 -16.07 6.87
CA ALA A 701 39.49 -17.21 7.23
C ALA A 701 38.14 -16.71 7.77
N LEU A 702 37.17 -16.54 6.88
CA LEU A 702 35.78 -16.42 7.28
C LEU A 702 35.40 -17.64 8.13
N PRO A 703 34.67 -17.45 9.25
CA PRO A 703 34.13 -18.57 10.01
C PRO A 703 33.39 -19.52 9.06
N ARG A 704 33.54 -20.84 9.25
CA ARG A 704 32.90 -21.87 8.39
C ARG A 704 31.37 -21.82 8.38
N ALA A 705 30.75 -20.93 9.16
CA ALA A 705 29.33 -20.65 9.15
C ALA A 705 28.88 -20.08 7.80
N GLU A 706 28.32 -20.97 6.97
CA GLU A 706 27.85 -20.70 5.61
C GLU A 706 26.92 -19.47 5.51
N SER A 707 26.13 -19.21 6.55
CA SER A 707 25.20 -18.07 6.64
C SER A 707 25.91 -16.71 6.78
N LEU A 708 27.04 -16.64 7.50
CA LEU A 708 27.81 -15.41 7.68
C LEU A 708 28.59 -15.05 6.42
N VAL A 709 29.23 -16.02 5.77
CA VAL A 709 29.93 -15.86 4.48
C VAL A 709 28.99 -15.25 3.44
N ARG A 710 27.79 -15.83 3.32
CA ARG A 710 26.76 -15.34 2.42
C ARG A 710 26.34 -13.91 2.79
N LEU A 711 26.17 -13.58 4.06
CA LEU A 711 25.82 -12.23 4.47
C LEU A 711 26.90 -11.23 4.05
N VAL A 712 28.18 -11.54 4.26
CA VAL A 712 29.32 -10.72 3.85
C VAL A 712 29.29 -10.46 2.34
N THR A 713 29.13 -11.49 1.50
CA THR A 713 29.08 -11.33 0.04
C THR A 713 27.99 -10.36 -0.42
N GLN A 714 26.84 -10.31 0.26
CA GLN A 714 25.77 -9.37 -0.12
C GLN A 714 26.06 -7.96 0.35
N VAL A 715 26.70 -7.80 1.51
CA VAL A 715 27.12 -6.50 2.00
C VAL A 715 28.19 -5.92 1.08
N GLU A 716 29.13 -6.74 0.58
CA GLU A 716 30.09 -6.35 -0.45
C GLU A 716 29.41 -5.95 -1.76
N LEU A 717 28.49 -6.77 -2.27
CA LEU A 717 27.73 -6.45 -3.49
C LEU A 717 26.93 -5.16 -3.35
N LEU A 718 26.30 -4.93 -2.19
CA LEU A 718 25.58 -3.69 -1.89
C LEU A 718 26.55 -2.51 -1.86
N ALA A 719 27.70 -2.67 -1.21
CA ALA A 719 28.73 -1.63 -1.14
C ALA A 719 29.24 -1.27 -2.53
N GLU A 720 29.52 -2.26 -3.39
CA GLU A 720 29.93 -2.05 -4.77
C GLU A 720 28.83 -1.36 -5.59
N THR A 721 27.57 -1.79 -5.41
CA THR A 721 26.39 -1.23 -6.09
C THR A 721 26.21 0.26 -5.75
N LEU A 722 26.39 0.63 -4.49
CA LEU A 722 26.20 1.99 -3.98
C LEU A 722 27.45 2.87 -4.08
N ARG A 723 28.61 2.34 -4.49
CA ARG A 723 29.83 3.15 -4.71
C ARG A 723 29.57 4.27 -5.73
N PRO A 724 30.04 5.50 -5.46
CA PRO A 724 29.92 6.61 -6.41
C PRO A 724 30.58 6.27 -7.77
N GLN A 725 29.97 6.71 -8.88
CA GLN A 725 30.51 6.47 -10.24
C GLN A 725 31.96 6.96 -10.41
N ARG A 726 32.33 8.10 -9.81
CA ARG A 726 33.72 8.63 -9.82
C ARG A 726 34.74 7.67 -9.22
N SER A 727 34.33 6.81 -8.28
CA SER A 727 35.19 5.80 -7.66
C SER A 727 35.34 4.54 -8.52
N ARG A 728 34.37 4.26 -9.40
CA ARG A 728 34.43 3.13 -10.34
C ARG A 728 35.35 3.42 -11.52
N GLU A 729 35.38 4.66 -11.99
CA GLU A 729 36.30 5.10 -13.06
C GLU A 729 37.76 5.16 -12.58
N ALA A 730 38.00 5.56 -11.31
CA ALA A 730 39.34 5.55 -10.71
C ALA A 730 39.87 4.13 -10.39
N ALA A 731 38.99 3.12 -10.34
CA ALA A 731 39.34 1.73 -10.05
C ALA A 731 39.40 0.83 -11.30
N ALA A 732 39.11 1.38 -12.49
CA ALA A 732 39.41 0.68 -13.73
C ALA A 732 40.95 0.64 -13.89
N PRO A 733 41.56 -0.53 -14.12
CA PRO A 733 42.97 -0.58 -14.48
C PRO A 733 43.14 0.30 -15.71
N ALA A 734 44.12 1.20 -15.69
CA ALA A 734 44.48 1.99 -16.86
C ALA A 734 44.76 1.00 -18.01
N GLU A 735 43.82 0.86 -18.94
CA GLU A 735 44.09 0.18 -20.20
C GLU A 735 45.24 0.95 -20.84
N ALA A 736 46.40 0.31 -20.87
CA ALA A 736 47.58 0.81 -21.55
C ALA A 736 47.18 1.12 -22.99
N VAL A 737 47.15 2.42 -23.32
CA VAL A 737 47.09 2.89 -24.69
C VAL A 737 48.28 2.27 -25.42
N PRO A 738 48.06 1.43 -26.45
CA PRO A 738 49.17 0.86 -27.19
C PRO A 738 49.88 2.00 -27.94
N GLU A 739 51.18 2.11 -27.68
CA GLU A 739 52.12 3.07 -28.27
C GLU A 739 52.42 2.73 -29.75
N THR A 740 51.39 2.72 -30.59
CA THR A 740 51.53 2.46 -32.05
C THR A 740 50.74 3.45 -32.92
N ALA A 741 50.52 4.67 -32.41
CA ALA A 741 50.00 5.79 -33.20
C ALA A 741 50.93 7.01 -33.11
N ARG A 742 52.22 6.80 -33.41
CA ARG A 742 53.13 7.84 -33.92
C ARG A 742 53.80 7.29 -35.18
N ARG A 743 53.10 7.41 -36.30
CA ARG A 743 53.65 7.69 -37.64
C ARG A 743 52.51 8.04 -38.58
#